data_AF-A0A7C5DNC1-F1
#
_entry.id   AF-A0A7C5DNC1-F1
#
_cell.length_a   1.000
_cell.length_b   1.000
_cell.length_c   1.000
_cell.angle_alpha   90.00
_cell.angle_beta   90.00
_cell.angle_gamma   90.00
#
_symmetry.space_group_name_H-M   'P 1'
#
loop_
_entity.id
_entity.type
_entity.pdbx_description
1 polymer ?
#
loop_
_entity_poly.entity_id
_entity_poly.type
_entity_poly.pdbx_seq_one_letter_code
_entity_poly.pdbx_strand_id
1 'polypeptide(L)'
;MLSQLYDAHEDLIPLVWDTGDSWGNSRYWWYPGNGYVPWVIVGGNIEPTWNNYTSYNNAYNQTYSVSSPLDMNLEMSMTRDDLLLTANIEVTEDITSSNNKIFFAISRFVENAQADYVNKVVAYSGETDFTLTDVGQTLEAEYSFNLDPDWDLADINAIAIIQSWTGTKDILQAASTSFTGLLPMFSSNVTEGPANLFVQFSNNSFPQTGIDLFEWDLDGDGEIDSNDENPFYIYDTPGTYDVTLRITVDGESAESTLEDYITVTDGSDISGNLSGSWSAENSPYIINGNAEIAAGDFLTIESGTEIIVNNSSITVYGLLAADAQDAEPIVFSSDNSWFGFFFNNTEEDNVLNNCLISGSSASAIAIDDAKADIINCRIFNNTGTNSGAAIDVSNTDDVLIHNNVISNNSNVGTAGVIRFTNSIPTVTNNIIVNNSGTTGGVICIKSGSDVTFLNNTIANNYCESGMIFAFNSTPVFKNSIIINIGEMFTLINSEPVVVYSCITGGFGGLGNIDVDPLFRNPTDGDGPDYDGLSALWHLQSGSPCIDAGHPSSSYNDVEDPENPGYALYPAMGTLLNDMGAFGGQGFADFVGIEDDDQINELIIQNRINVYPNPFNASSQISLQLNSDDKKLPVTLGVYNVKGQLVKTILDNSIINEQILNWNGNDNTGNRAASGIYFLKLETNSTTNLKKVMLIK
;
A
#
# COMPACT_ATOMS: atom_id res chain seq x y z
N MET A 1 -22.03 15.52 -37.32
CA MET A 1 -22.38 16.62 -38.25
C MET A 1 -21.32 17.73 -38.22
N LEU A 2 -20.71 18.03 -37.06
CA LEU A 2 -19.52 18.91 -36.98
C LEU A 2 -18.19 18.25 -37.44
N SER A 3 -18.00 16.94 -37.25
CA SER A 3 -16.85 16.22 -37.84
C SER A 3 -16.80 16.33 -39.37
N GLN A 4 -17.97 16.44 -40.01
CA GLN A 4 -18.10 16.66 -41.46
C GLN A 4 -17.84 18.12 -41.89
N LEU A 5 -17.77 19.08 -40.94
CA LEU A 5 -17.41 20.48 -41.19
C LEU A 5 -15.89 20.70 -41.06
N TYR A 6 -15.24 19.98 -40.14
CA TYR A 6 -13.78 19.96 -39.97
C TYR A 6 -13.07 19.39 -41.22
N ASP A 7 -13.59 18.27 -41.76
CA ASP A 7 -13.06 17.65 -42.99
C ASP A 7 -13.41 18.44 -44.29
N ALA A 8 -14.30 19.44 -44.21
CA ALA A 8 -14.84 20.11 -45.40
C ALA A 8 -14.20 21.46 -45.73
N HIS A 9 -13.55 22.13 -44.77
CA HIS A 9 -12.86 23.41 -44.99
C HIS A 9 -11.74 23.63 -43.96
N GLU A 10 -10.49 23.67 -44.43
CA GLU A 10 -9.27 23.91 -43.63
C GLU A 10 -9.25 25.29 -42.91
N ASP A 11 -10.16 26.20 -43.28
CA ASP A 11 -10.21 27.59 -42.78
C ASP A 11 -11.25 27.83 -41.66
N LEU A 12 -11.83 26.78 -41.08
CA LEU A 12 -12.93 26.89 -40.12
C LEU A 12 -12.50 26.60 -38.67
N ILE A 13 -12.38 27.63 -37.83
CA ILE A 13 -11.99 27.49 -36.41
C ILE A 13 -13.15 27.89 -35.48
N PRO A 14 -14.02 26.96 -35.04
CA PRO A 14 -15.07 27.25 -34.06
C PRO A 14 -14.43 27.51 -32.68
N LEU A 15 -14.79 28.59 -31.98
CA LEU A 15 -14.25 28.91 -30.65
C LEU A 15 -15.32 29.29 -29.64
N VAL A 16 -15.40 28.53 -28.55
CA VAL A 16 -16.25 28.84 -27.38
C VAL A 16 -15.42 29.39 -26.23
N TRP A 17 -15.76 30.60 -25.79
CA TRP A 17 -15.12 31.30 -24.67
C TRP A 17 -15.99 31.14 -23.42
N ASP A 18 -15.40 30.72 -22.30
CA ASP A 18 -16.10 30.52 -21.03
C ASP A 18 -15.30 31.19 -19.90
N THR A 19 -15.81 32.30 -19.38
CA THR A 19 -15.24 32.98 -18.20
C THR A 19 -16.08 32.61 -16.99
N GLY A 20 -15.57 31.74 -16.12
CA GLY A 20 -16.26 31.07 -15.00
C GLY A 20 -16.89 31.92 -13.89
N ASP A 21 -17.35 33.14 -14.17
CA ASP A 21 -18.08 33.98 -13.21
C ASP A 21 -19.58 33.96 -13.48
N SER A 22 -20.32 33.47 -12.49
CA SER A 22 -21.77 33.30 -12.57
C SER A 22 -22.57 34.61 -12.59
N TRP A 23 -22.01 35.78 -12.28
CA TRP A 23 -22.79 37.03 -12.25
C TRP A 23 -21.92 38.27 -12.54
N GLY A 24 -21.82 38.66 -13.82
CA GLY A 24 -21.18 39.91 -14.23
C GLY A 24 -21.42 40.25 -15.71
N ASN A 25 -22.40 41.13 -15.98
CA ASN A 25 -22.83 41.62 -17.30
C ASN A 25 -21.74 41.73 -18.41
N SER A 26 -21.79 40.82 -19.38
CA SER A 26 -21.31 41.06 -20.76
C SER A 26 -22.32 40.45 -21.74
N ARG A 27 -23.14 41.29 -22.39
CA ARG A 27 -24.20 40.88 -23.32
C ARG A 27 -23.70 40.90 -24.75
N TYR A 28 -23.76 39.77 -25.46
CA TYR A 28 -23.84 39.76 -26.92
C TYR A 28 -25.19 40.34 -27.37
N TRP A 29 -25.17 41.34 -28.26
CA TRP A 29 -26.37 41.74 -29.01
C TRP A 29 -26.19 41.30 -30.46
N TRP A 30 -26.98 40.33 -30.92
CA TRP A 30 -27.11 40.02 -32.34
C TRP A 30 -28.27 40.82 -32.93
N TYR A 31 -28.02 41.59 -33.99
CA TYR A 31 -29.06 42.14 -34.85
C TYR A 31 -29.04 41.33 -36.17
N PRO A 32 -30.08 40.53 -36.47
CA PRO A 32 -30.16 39.79 -37.72
C PRO A 32 -30.58 40.76 -38.82
N GLY A 33 -29.62 41.25 -39.58
CA GLY A 33 -29.87 42.08 -40.76
C GLY A 33 -28.57 42.49 -41.43
N ASN A 34 -28.25 41.82 -42.55
CA ASN A 34 -27.12 42.07 -43.46
C ASN A 34 -25.78 41.38 -43.10
N GLY A 35 -25.69 40.06 -43.24
CA GLY A 35 -24.47 39.38 -43.75
C GLY A 35 -23.11 39.66 -43.08
N TYR A 36 -23.03 39.76 -41.75
CA TYR A 36 -21.74 39.92 -41.04
C TYR A 36 -21.28 38.62 -40.37
N VAL A 37 -19.98 38.31 -40.52
CA VAL A 37 -19.22 37.24 -39.84
C VAL A 37 -19.15 37.55 -38.33
N PRO A 38 -19.20 36.55 -37.42
CA PRO A 38 -19.03 36.79 -35.99
C PRO A 38 -17.63 37.33 -35.69
N TRP A 39 -17.55 38.30 -34.78
CA TRP A 39 -16.33 38.94 -34.29
C TRP A 39 -15.92 38.26 -32.99
N VAL A 40 -14.62 38.02 -32.79
CA VAL A 40 -14.11 37.49 -31.52
C VAL A 40 -14.06 38.64 -30.50
N ILE A 41 -14.72 38.46 -29.36
CA ILE A 41 -14.52 39.29 -28.16
C ILE A 41 -13.90 38.40 -27.11
N VAL A 42 -12.70 38.75 -26.68
CA VAL A 42 -12.01 38.06 -25.59
C VAL A 42 -12.68 38.43 -24.26
N GLY A 43 -13.20 37.43 -23.52
CA GLY A 43 -13.77 37.58 -22.17
C GLY A 43 -15.30 37.59 -22.02
N GLY A 44 -16.04 36.69 -22.71
CA GLY A 44 -17.51 36.59 -22.62
C GLY A 44 -18.02 35.27 -22.02
N ASN A 45 -19.24 35.30 -21.47
CA ASN A 45 -19.92 34.14 -20.85
C ASN A 45 -21.01 33.56 -21.80
N ILE A 46 -21.16 32.22 -21.87
CA ILE A 46 -22.28 31.55 -22.55
C ILE A 46 -23.31 31.13 -21.50
N GLU A 47 -24.40 31.88 -21.38
CA GLU A 47 -25.55 31.45 -20.59
C GLU A 47 -26.26 30.25 -21.26
N PRO A 48 -26.36 29.08 -20.60
CA PRO A 48 -27.07 27.93 -21.13
C PRO A 48 -28.57 28.15 -20.96
N THR A 49 -29.16 29.03 -21.78
CA THR A 49 -30.62 29.13 -21.87
C THR A 49 -31.13 28.18 -22.95
N TRP A 50 -32.06 27.33 -22.51
CA TRP A 50 -32.44 26.01 -23.04
C TRP A 50 -32.97 25.90 -24.49
N ASN A 51 -32.79 26.91 -25.35
CA ASN A 51 -33.38 26.92 -26.70
C ASN A 51 -32.52 27.55 -27.80
N ASN A 52 -31.29 28.01 -27.52
CA ASN A 52 -30.51 28.74 -28.52
C ASN A 52 -29.33 27.98 -29.14
N TYR A 53 -28.99 26.78 -28.66
CA TYR A 53 -27.82 26.02 -29.15
C TYR A 53 -27.89 25.73 -30.67
N THR A 54 -29.06 25.34 -31.18
CA THR A 54 -29.29 25.09 -32.61
C THR A 54 -29.23 26.39 -33.46
N SER A 55 -29.58 27.53 -32.87
CA SER A 55 -29.51 28.86 -33.50
C SER A 55 -28.06 29.34 -33.63
N TYR A 56 -27.24 29.04 -32.62
CA TYR A 56 -25.82 29.37 -32.59
C TYR A 56 -25.02 28.49 -33.55
N ASN A 57 -25.39 27.23 -33.74
CA ASN A 57 -24.69 26.30 -34.64
C ASN A 57 -24.65 26.78 -36.11
N ASN A 58 -25.65 27.55 -36.56
CA ASN A 58 -25.63 28.18 -37.89
C ASN A 58 -24.75 29.44 -37.97
N ALA A 59 -24.44 30.08 -36.83
CA ALA A 59 -23.59 31.27 -36.73
C ALA A 59 -22.12 30.92 -36.40
N TYR A 60 -21.87 29.76 -35.79
CA TYR A 60 -20.54 29.24 -35.43
C TYR A 60 -19.67 28.81 -36.62
N ASN A 61 -20.17 28.89 -37.85
CA ASN A 61 -19.63 28.12 -38.97
C ASN A 61 -19.27 28.92 -40.23
N GLN A 62 -18.95 30.22 -40.16
CA GLN A 62 -18.56 30.95 -41.38
C GLN A 62 -17.47 32.00 -41.14
N THR A 63 -16.26 31.58 -40.77
CA THR A 63 -15.05 32.35 -41.14
C THR A 63 -14.63 31.87 -42.52
N TYR A 64 -15.13 32.53 -43.56
CA TYR A 64 -14.66 32.29 -44.93
C TYR A 64 -13.44 33.17 -45.20
N SER A 65 -12.30 32.57 -45.51
CA SER A 65 -11.33 33.19 -46.39
C SER A 65 -11.88 33.13 -47.82
N VAL A 66 -12.17 34.28 -48.41
CA VAL A 66 -12.26 34.37 -49.88
C VAL A 66 -11.25 35.39 -50.43
N SER A 67 -10.67 36.22 -49.56
CA SER A 67 -9.51 37.09 -49.83
C SER A 67 -8.88 37.51 -48.49
N SER A 68 -7.90 36.76 -48.00
CA SER A 68 -7.05 37.24 -46.90
C SER A 68 -5.89 38.04 -47.49
N PRO A 69 -5.59 39.26 -46.99
CA PRO A 69 -4.40 40.01 -47.37
C PRO A 69 -3.12 39.47 -46.72
N LEU A 70 -3.19 38.32 -46.04
CA LEU A 70 -2.13 37.72 -45.27
C LEU A 70 -2.01 36.23 -45.56
N ASP A 71 -0.79 35.73 -45.57
CA ASP A 71 -0.49 34.31 -45.37
C ASP A 71 0.00 34.12 -43.94
N MET A 72 -0.39 33.02 -43.28
CA MET A 72 0.01 32.73 -41.89
C MET A 72 0.25 31.24 -41.72
N ASN A 73 1.48 30.88 -41.36
CA ASN A 73 1.82 29.54 -40.88
C ASN A 73 1.96 29.59 -39.35
N LEU A 74 1.16 28.81 -38.64
CA LEU A 74 1.21 28.71 -37.18
C LEU A 74 1.84 27.38 -36.78
N GLU A 75 2.86 27.44 -35.95
CA GLU A 75 3.52 26.29 -35.37
C GLU A 75 3.31 26.29 -33.85
N MET A 76 3.19 25.10 -33.28
CA MET A 76 3.11 24.89 -31.84
C MET A 76 4.23 23.92 -31.42
N SER A 77 5.09 24.39 -30.53
CA SER A 77 6.21 23.64 -29.97
C SER A 77 6.14 23.67 -28.45
N MET A 78 7.00 22.87 -27.80
CA MET A 78 7.05 22.78 -26.35
C MET A 78 8.47 22.92 -25.84
N THR A 79 8.59 23.58 -24.70
CA THR A 79 9.75 23.49 -23.81
C THR A 79 9.28 22.92 -22.48
N ARG A 80 10.18 22.45 -21.60
CA ARG A 80 9.83 21.64 -20.40
C ARG A 80 8.61 22.14 -19.61
N ASP A 81 8.41 23.45 -19.48
CA ASP A 81 7.32 24.04 -18.68
C ASP A 81 6.28 24.83 -19.51
N ASP A 82 6.53 25.05 -20.81
CA ASP A 82 5.88 26.08 -21.61
C ASP A 82 5.51 25.59 -23.03
N LEU A 83 4.29 25.92 -23.46
CA LEU A 83 3.78 25.72 -24.82
C LEU A 83 4.00 26.98 -25.65
N LEU A 84 4.93 26.93 -26.60
CA LEU A 84 5.32 28.06 -27.44
C LEU A 84 4.60 28.02 -28.79
N LEU A 85 3.86 29.09 -29.09
CA LEU A 85 3.22 29.30 -30.38
C LEU A 85 4.02 30.31 -31.18
N THR A 86 4.32 29.97 -32.44
CA THR A 86 5.04 30.83 -33.39
C THR A 86 4.22 31.00 -34.66
N ALA A 87 3.75 32.22 -34.92
CA ALA A 87 3.03 32.60 -36.12
C ALA A 87 3.95 33.34 -37.11
N ASN A 88 4.23 32.70 -38.25
CA ASN A 88 4.97 33.26 -39.37
C ASN A 88 3.99 33.89 -40.36
N ILE A 89 4.04 35.21 -40.52
CA ILE A 89 3.03 35.99 -41.25
C ILE A 89 3.69 36.72 -42.42
N GLU A 90 3.06 36.68 -43.59
CA GLU A 90 3.43 37.45 -44.79
C GLU A 90 2.23 38.27 -45.30
N VAL A 91 2.46 39.55 -45.65
CA VAL A 91 1.43 40.38 -46.28
C VAL A 91 1.38 40.11 -47.78
N THR A 92 0.29 39.52 -48.25
CA THR A 92 0.07 39.17 -49.67
C THR A 92 -0.70 40.24 -50.44
N GLU A 93 -1.49 41.09 -49.75
CA GLU A 93 -2.18 42.27 -50.30
C GLU A 93 -2.10 43.46 -49.31
N ASP A 94 -2.11 44.70 -49.80
CA ASP A 94 -2.00 45.89 -48.93
C ASP A 94 -3.19 45.95 -47.94
N ILE A 95 -2.88 46.08 -46.64
CA ILE A 95 -3.87 46.11 -45.56
C ILE A 95 -4.36 47.54 -45.35
N THR A 96 -5.65 47.75 -45.62
CA THR A 96 -6.28 49.08 -45.51
C THR A 96 -7.00 49.33 -44.18
N SER A 97 -7.16 48.30 -43.35
CA SER A 97 -7.74 48.41 -42.02
C SER A 97 -6.74 49.02 -41.03
N SER A 98 -7.26 49.67 -40.00
CA SER A 98 -6.44 50.31 -38.94
C SER A 98 -6.68 49.66 -37.58
N ASN A 99 -5.75 49.86 -36.63
CA ASN A 99 -5.81 49.26 -35.30
C ASN A 99 -5.90 47.72 -35.36
N ASN A 100 -5.02 47.09 -36.15
CA ASN A 100 -4.98 45.64 -36.25
C ASN A 100 -4.23 45.06 -35.04
N LYS A 101 -4.70 43.91 -34.54
CA LYS A 101 -4.08 43.20 -33.42
C LYS A 101 -3.89 41.74 -33.77
N ILE A 102 -2.86 41.13 -33.19
CA ILE A 102 -2.66 39.68 -33.16
C ILE A 102 -2.93 39.16 -31.74
N PHE A 103 -3.54 37.98 -31.63
CA PHE A 103 -3.66 37.25 -30.38
C PHE A 103 -3.51 35.73 -30.62
N PHE A 104 -3.12 35.04 -29.56
CA PHE A 104 -2.95 33.60 -29.51
C PHE A 104 -3.94 32.98 -28.53
N ALA A 105 -4.38 31.76 -28.78
CA ALA A 105 -5.25 31.01 -27.90
C ALA A 105 -4.96 29.51 -27.96
N ILE A 106 -5.21 28.84 -26.84
CA ILE A 106 -5.29 27.39 -26.73
C ILE A 106 -6.75 27.02 -26.60
N SER A 107 -7.20 26.11 -27.45
CA SER A 107 -8.52 25.50 -27.36
C SER A 107 -8.39 24.01 -27.09
N ARG A 108 -9.39 23.42 -26.45
CA ARG A 108 -9.50 21.97 -26.26
C ARG A 108 -10.81 21.45 -26.81
N PHE A 109 -10.82 20.20 -27.24
CA PHE A 109 -12.03 19.51 -27.61
C PHE A 109 -12.86 19.15 -26.36
N VAL A 110 -14.19 19.30 -26.41
CA VAL A 110 -15.07 18.90 -25.29
C VAL A 110 -16.28 18.14 -25.83
N GLU A 111 -16.50 16.93 -25.31
CA GLU A 111 -17.70 16.14 -25.57
C GLU A 111 -18.81 16.50 -24.57
N ASN A 112 -20.01 16.83 -25.07
CA ASN A 112 -21.21 17.01 -24.25
C ASN A 112 -22.13 15.78 -24.42
N ALA A 113 -22.89 15.44 -23.38
CA ALA A 113 -23.89 14.39 -23.28
C ALA A 113 -24.96 14.32 -24.40
N GLN A 114 -24.94 15.23 -25.38
CA GLN A 114 -25.79 15.18 -26.58
C GLN A 114 -25.04 14.92 -27.90
N ALA A 115 -23.76 14.53 -27.86
CA ALA A 115 -22.92 14.22 -29.03
C ALA A 115 -22.69 15.40 -30.00
N ASP A 116 -22.77 16.63 -29.49
CA ASP A 116 -22.38 17.85 -30.21
C ASP A 116 -20.95 18.25 -29.80
N TYR A 117 -20.05 18.33 -30.79
CA TYR A 117 -18.62 18.62 -30.61
C TYR A 117 -18.35 20.12 -30.58
N VAL A 118 -17.55 20.61 -29.62
CA VAL A 118 -17.24 22.04 -29.48
C VAL A 118 -15.78 22.25 -29.04
N ASN A 119 -15.06 23.14 -29.73
CA ASN A 119 -13.74 23.62 -29.33
C ASN A 119 -13.86 24.76 -28.30
N LYS A 120 -13.43 24.50 -27.07
CA LYS A 120 -13.47 25.45 -25.95
C LYS A 120 -12.10 26.10 -25.76
N VAL A 121 -12.03 27.43 -25.75
CA VAL A 121 -10.81 28.17 -25.39
C VAL A 121 -10.53 27.98 -23.91
N VAL A 122 -9.31 27.55 -23.59
CA VAL A 122 -8.83 27.29 -22.22
C VAL A 122 -7.72 28.23 -21.77
N ALA A 123 -6.96 28.79 -22.72
CA ALA A 123 -6.02 29.88 -22.46
C ALA A 123 -5.93 30.83 -23.65
N TYR A 124 -5.55 32.08 -23.40
CA TYR A 124 -5.38 33.08 -24.46
C TYR A 124 -4.40 34.18 -24.04
N SER A 125 -3.73 34.76 -25.03
CA SER A 125 -2.83 35.89 -24.84
C SER A 125 -3.61 37.19 -24.75
N GLY A 126 -2.97 38.24 -24.21
CA GLY A 126 -3.42 39.60 -24.49
C GLY A 126 -3.29 39.94 -25.98
N GLU A 127 -3.99 41.00 -26.41
CA GLU A 127 -3.89 41.53 -27.77
C GLU A 127 -2.60 42.34 -27.95
N THR A 128 -1.86 42.08 -29.02
CA THR A 128 -0.64 42.84 -29.37
C THR A 128 -0.85 43.60 -30.67
N ASP A 129 -0.26 44.80 -30.81
CA ASP A 129 -0.35 45.58 -32.05
C ASP A 129 0.24 44.83 -33.25
N PHE A 130 -0.56 44.67 -34.31
CA PHE A 130 -0.13 44.16 -35.60
C PHE A 130 0.13 45.35 -36.54
N THR A 131 1.39 45.54 -36.93
CA THR A 131 1.87 46.78 -37.54
C THR A 131 2.17 46.69 -39.03
N LEU A 132 2.09 45.50 -39.63
CA LEU A 132 2.33 45.33 -41.07
C LEU A 132 1.18 45.92 -41.89
N THR A 133 1.51 46.53 -43.02
CA THR A 133 0.53 47.18 -43.92
C THR A 133 0.76 46.93 -45.40
N ASP A 134 2.02 46.74 -45.82
CA ASP A 134 2.39 46.76 -47.24
C ASP A 134 2.75 45.36 -47.73
N VAL A 135 2.39 45.04 -48.99
CA VAL A 135 2.71 43.75 -49.62
C VAL A 135 4.20 43.41 -49.51
N GLY A 136 4.48 42.16 -49.13
CA GLY A 136 5.83 41.59 -49.00
C GLY A 136 6.49 41.85 -47.65
N GLN A 137 5.81 42.49 -46.70
CA GLN A 137 6.27 42.55 -45.31
C GLN A 137 6.02 41.22 -44.60
N THR A 138 6.95 40.83 -43.71
CA THR A 138 6.84 39.61 -42.91
C THR A 138 6.99 39.90 -41.42
N LEU A 139 6.34 39.11 -40.57
CA LEU A 139 6.45 39.16 -39.11
C LEU A 139 6.42 37.74 -38.56
N GLU A 140 7.38 37.45 -37.68
CA GLU A 140 7.32 36.30 -36.78
C GLU A 140 6.80 36.81 -35.44
N ALA A 141 5.69 36.26 -34.97
CA ALA A 141 5.06 36.61 -33.70
C ALA A 141 4.99 35.38 -32.80
N GLU A 142 5.39 35.54 -31.54
CA GLU A 142 5.47 34.42 -30.60
C GLU A 142 4.68 34.70 -29.32
N TYR A 143 4.13 33.65 -28.73
CA TYR A 143 3.56 33.70 -27.39
C TYR A 143 3.73 32.35 -26.67
N SER A 144 4.16 32.41 -25.42
CA SER A 144 4.30 31.22 -24.56
C SER A 144 3.14 31.14 -23.58
N PHE A 145 2.54 29.95 -23.47
CA PHE A 145 1.58 29.60 -22.44
C PHE A 145 2.23 28.64 -21.45
N ASN A 146 2.14 28.94 -20.15
CA ASN A 146 2.47 27.96 -19.13
C ASN A 146 1.59 26.72 -19.33
N LEU A 147 2.20 25.53 -19.29
CA LEU A 147 1.46 24.29 -19.42
C LEU A 147 0.52 24.11 -18.21
N ASP A 148 -0.77 23.94 -18.48
CA ASP A 148 -1.72 23.55 -17.44
C ASP A 148 -1.70 22.02 -17.33
N PRO A 149 -1.46 21.43 -16.15
CA PRO A 149 -1.45 19.98 -15.97
C PRO A 149 -2.77 19.30 -16.31
N ASP A 150 -3.89 20.03 -16.40
CA ASP A 150 -5.19 19.51 -16.85
C ASP A 150 -5.34 19.47 -18.38
N TRP A 151 -4.34 19.93 -19.16
CA TRP A 151 -4.37 19.87 -20.62
C TRP A 151 -3.88 18.53 -21.12
N ASP A 152 -4.74 17.80 -21.81
CA ASP A 152 -4.32 16.68 -22.65
C ASP A 152 -3.78 17.22 -23.98
N LEU A 153 -2.49 17.02 -24.22
CA LEU A 153 -1.81 17.51 -25.43
C LEU A 153 -2.42 16.95 -26.72
N ALA A 154 -3.04 15.77 -26.67
CA ALA A 154 -3.75 15.19 -27.81
C ALA A 154 -5.03 15.94 -28.16
N ASP A 155 -5.62 16.66 -27.19
CA ASP A 155 -6.91 17.31 -27.33
C ASP A 155 -6.82 18.83 -27.47
N ILE A 156 -5.62 19.42 -27.35
CA ILE A 156 -5.42 20.87 -27.50
C ILE A 156 -5.05 21.29 -28.92
N ASN A 157 -5.50 22.49 -29.29
CA ASN A 157 -5.19 23.17 -30.54
C ASN A 157 -4.75 24.60 -30.27
N ALA A 158 -3.60 24.97 -30.83
CA ALA A 158 -3.12 26.34 -30.91
C ALA A 158 -3.87 27.12 -32.00
N ILE A 159 -4.16 28.37 -31.71
CA ILE A 159 -4.86 29.29 -32.61
C ILE A 159 -4.16 30.65 -32.57
N ALA A 160 -3.97 31.25 -33.74
CA ALA A 160 -3.52 32.63 -33.90
C ALA A 160 -4.50 33.38 -34.80
N ILE A 161 -4.90 34.58 -34.39
CA ILE A 161 -5.88 35.39 -35.11
C ILE A 161 -5.37 36.83 -35.22
N ILE A 162 -5.45 37.38 -36.42
CA ILE A 162 -5.22 38.80 -36.71
C ILE A 162 -6.55 39.46 -37.08
N GLN A 163 -6.91 40.51 -36.35
CA GLN A 163 -8.20 41.19 -36.51
C GLN A 163 -8.05 42.71 -36.41
N SER A 164 -8.86 43.46 -37.15
CA SER A 164 -9.01 44.90 -36.94
C SER A 164 -9.84 45.19 -35.68
N TRP A 165 -9.43 46.17 -34.89
CA TRP A 165 -10.17 46.66 -33.71
C TRP A 165 -10.92 47.95 -33.96
N THR A 166 -11.04 48.36 -35.23
CA THR A 166 -11.86 49.49 -35.66
C THR A 166 -12.91 49.05 -36.66
N GLY A 167 -13.99 49.84 -36.81
CA GLY A 167 -15.03 49.54 -37.81
C GLY A 167 -15.80 48.25 -37.53
N THR A 168 -15.95 47.42 -38.56
CA THR A 168 -16.66 46.11 -38.55
C THR A 168 -15.88 44.99 -37.87
N LYS A 169 -14.63 45.27 -37.49
CA LYS A 169 -13.72 44.33 -36.81
C LYS A 169 -13.45 43.05 -37.61
N ASP A 170 -13.06 43.24 -38.85
CA ASP A 170 -12.83 42.13 -39.77
C ASP A 170 -11.62 41.29 -39.31
N ILE A 171 -11.76 39.96 -39.35
CA ILE A 171 -10.64 39.03 -39.20
C ILE A 171 -9.86 39.08 -40.51
N LEU A 172 -8.60 39.48 -40.42
CA LEU A 172 -7.71 39.56 -41.58
C LEU A 172 -7.14 38.18 -41.91
N GLN A 173 -6.77 37.40 -40.88
CA GLN A 173 -6.31 36.03 -41.03
C GLN A 173 -6.44 35.27 -39.71
N ALA A 174 -6.60 33.95 -39.81
CA ALA A 174 -6.55 33.04 -38.68
C ALA A 174 -5.84 31.76 -39.10
N ALA A 175 -5.09 31.15 -38.18
CA ALA A 175 -4.49 29.84 -38.35
C ALA A 175 -4.71 29.02 -37.08
N SER A 176 -4.81 27.71 -37.25
CA SER A 176 -4.82 26.75 -36.14
C SER A 176 -3.89 25.59 -36.43
N THR A 177 -3.28 25.06 -35.39
CA THR A 177 -2.49 23.83 -35.47
C THR A 177 -2.67 23.00 -34.20
N SER A 178 -2.57 21.68 -34.33
CA SER A 178 -2.43 20.76 -33.20
C SER A 178 -0.95 20.60 -32.85
N PHE A 179 -0.66 19.91 -31.75
CA PHE A 179 0.72 19.60 -31.39
C PHE A 179 1.23 18.51 -32.33
N THR A 180 2.33 18.78 -33.04
CA THR A 180 2.96 17.84 -33.98
C THR A 180 4.38 17.47 -33.56
N GLY A 181 4.78 17.81 -32.33
CA GLY A 181 6.09 17.47 -31.77
C GLY A 181 6.11 16.11 -31.08
N LEU A 182 7.31 15.70 -30.67
CA LEU A 182 7.54 14.53 -29.84
C LEU A 182 7.79 14.95 -28.40
N LEU A 183 7.08 14.32 -27.46
CA LEU A 183 7.27 14.56 -26.03
C LEU A 183 7.35 13.24 -25.28
N PRO A 184 8.57 12.76 -25.00
CA PRO A 184 8.76 11.58 -24.16
C PRO A 184 8.27 11.87 -22.74
N MET A 185 7.34 11.06 -22.27
CA MET A 185 6.80 11.13 -20.91
C MET A 185 6.65 9.72 -20.38
N PHE A 186 6.92 9.56 -19.09
CA PHE A 186 6.80 8.27 -18.43
C PHE A 186 6.52 8.44 -16.95
N SER A 187 6.10 7.34 -16.33
CA SER A 187 5.94 7.18 -14.89
C SER A 187 6.43 5.80 -14.46
N SER A 188 6.63 5.59 -13.16
CA SER A 188 6.88 4.28 -12.57
C SER A 188 5.84 3.94 -11.49
N ASN A 189 5.70 2.65 -11.17
CA ASN A 189 4.91 2.17 -10.04
C ASN A 189 5.50 2.58 -8.68
N VAL A 190 6.83 2.71 -8.61
CA VAL A 190 7.57 3.09 -7.39
C VAL A 190 8.77 3.95 -7.75
N THR A 191 9.12 4.91 -6.89
CA THR A 191 10.27 5.81 -7.07
C THR A 191 11.30 5.67 -5.95
N GLU A 192 10.96 5.01 -4.85
CA GLU A 192 11.88 4.77 -3.73
C GLU A 192 11.67 3.40 -3.09
N GLY A 193 12.74 2.78 -2.61
CA GLY A 193 12.66 1.50 -1.91
C GLY A 193 14.05 0.94 -1.59
N PRO A 194 14.14 -0.20 -0.90
CA PRO A 194 15.43 -0.84 -0.63
C PRO A 194 15.98 -1.56 -1.89
N ALA A 195 17.25 -1.94 -1.85
CA ALA A 195 17.88 -2.78 -2.87
C ALA A 195 17.05 -4.04 -3.22
N ASN A 196 17.17 -4.48 -4.47
CA ASN A 196 16.26 -5.39 -5.18
C ASN A 196 14.87 -4.76 -5.41
N LEU A 197 14.86 -3.46 -5.74
CA LEU A 197 13.65 -2.70 -6.06
C LEU A 197 13.18 -3.03 -7.46
N PHE A 198 11.94 -3.48 -7.58
CA PHE A 198 11.34 -3.86 -8.85
C PHE A 198 10.49 -2.71 -9.39
N VAL A 199 10.93 -2.11 -10.49
CA VAL A 199 10.31 -0.90 -11.06
C VAL A 199 9.71 -1.22 -12.42
N GLN A 200 8.40 -1.04 -12.53
CA GLN A 200 7.65 -1.11 -13.78
C GLN A 200 7.44 0.32 -14.29
N PHE A 201 7.96 0.62 -15.48
CA PHE A 201 7.75 1.90 -16.15
C PHE A 201 6.54 1.84 -17.07
N SER A 202 5.85 2.97 -17.19
CA SER A 202 4.74 3.17 -18.11
C SER A 202 5.04 4.34 -19.04
N ASN A 203 4.94 4.10 -20.35
CA ASN A 203 5.00 5.11 -21.37
C ASN A 203 3.73 5.96 -21.36
N ASN A 204 3.90 7.27 -21.27
CA ASN A 204 2.84 8.28 -21.38
C ASN A 204 3.17 9.31 -22.48
N SER A 205 4.08 8.98 -23.40
CA SER A 205 4.64 9.90 -24.38
C SER A 205 3.61 10.41 -25.39
N PHE A 206 3.93 11.55 -26.00
CA PHE A 206 3.19 12.08 -27.15
C PHE A 206 4.02 11.94 -28.45
N PRO A 207 3.40 11.46 -29.55
CA PRO A 207 2.04 10.95 -29.63
C PRO A 207 1.88 9.61 -28.90
N GLN A 208 0.68 9.31 -28.36
CA GLN A 208 0.43 8.05 -27.65
C GLN A 208 0.44 6.81 -28.56
N THR A 209 0.37 6.99 -29.88
CA THR A 209 0.38 5.90 -30.86
C THR A 209 1.25 6.27 -32.05
N GLY A 210 1.72 5.27 -32.80
CA GLY A 210 2.58 5.50 -33.96
C GLY A 210 4.05 5.75 -33.63
N ILE A 211 4.49 5.45 -32.41
CA ILE A 211 5.91 5.43 -32.04
C ILE A 211 6.58 4.20 -32.65
N ASP A 212 7.66 4.43 -33.40
CA ASP A 212 8.42 3.38 -34.09
C ASP A 212 9.43 2.68 -33.16
N LEU A 213 10.01 3.43 -32.22
CA LEU A 213 11.06 2.94 -31.33
C LEU A 213 11.03 3.68 -29.98
N PHE A 214 11.18 2.91 -28.91
CA PHE A 214 11.47 3.36 -27.56
C PHE A 214 12.93 3.00 -27.25
N GLU A 215 13.67 3.90 -26.61
CA GLU A 215 15.04 3.70 -26.16
C GLU A 215 15.12 4.22 -24.72
N TRP A 216 15.23 3.30 -23.77
CA TRP A 216 15.31 3.61 -22.34
C TRP A 216 16.74 3.46 -21.84
N ASP A 217 17.23 4.47 -21.14
CA ASP A 217 18.39 4.41 -20.23
C ASP A 217 17.81 4.54 -18.81
N LEU A 218 17.83 3.44 -18.08
CA LEU A 218 17.10 3.26 -16.82
C LEU A 218 18.01 3.45 -15.61
N ASP A 219 19.34 3.42 -15.79
CA ASP A 219 20.31 3.65 -14.71
C ASP A 219 21.17 4.92 -14.88
N GLY A 220 21.01 5.64 -15.99
CA GLY A 220 21.67 6.91 -16.27
C GLY A 220 23.14 6.73 -16.69
N ASP A 221 23.55 5.54 -17.13
CA ASP A 221 24.92 5.26 -17.55
C ASP A 221 25.23 5.69 -19.00
N GLY A 222 24.19 6.07 -19.75
CA GLY A 222 24.25 6.51 -21.14
C GLY A 222 24.14 5.38 -22.18
N GLU A 223 23.99 4.13 -21.75
CA GLU A 223 23.69 2.98 -22.61
C GLU A 223 22.17 2.68 -22.59
N ILE A 224 21.67 2.01 -23.63
CA ILE A 224 20.25 1.67 -23.73
C ILE A 224 19.99 0.31 -23.06
N ASP A 225 19.15 0.32 -22.04
CA ASP A 225 18.72 -0.86 -21.27
C ASP A 225 17.54 -1.59 -21.92
N SER A 226 16.59 -0.87 -22.52
CA SER A 226 15.38 -1.47 -23.08
C SER A 226 14.81 -0.73 -24.30
N ASN A 227 14.12 -1.49 -25.16
CA ASN A 227 13.32 -0.99 -26.26
C ASN A 227 11.82 -1.32 -26.14
N ASP A 228 11.39 -1.89 -25.01
CA ASP A 228 9.98 -2.17 -24.75
C ASP A 228 9.22 -0.85 -24.49
N GLU A 229 7.94 -0.81 -24.84
CA GLU A 229 7.09 0.37 -24.58
C GLU A 229 6.95 0.63 -23.07
N ASN A 230 6.78 -0.43 -22.27
CA ASN A 230 6.61 -0.36 -20.81
C ASN A 230 7.61 -1.32 -20.14
N PRO A 231 8.89 -0.92 -20.00
CA PRO A 231 9.93 -1.81 -19.53
C PRO A 231 9.87 -2.06 -18.02
N PHE A 232 10.48 -3.16 -17.61
CA PHE A 232 10.70 -3.53 -16.23
C PHE A 232 12.20 -3.54 -15.92
N TYR A 233 12.60 -3.03 -14.76
CA TYR A 233 13.99 -2.96 -14.33
C TYR A 233 14.14 -3.29 -12.83
N ILE A 234 15.26 -3.92 -12.46
CA ILE A 234 15.58 -4.27 -11.08
C ILE A 234 16.80 -3.45 -10.65
N TYR A 235 16.62 -2.61 -9.62
CA TYR A 235 17.73 -1.89 -9.00
C TYR A 235 18.22 -2.62 -7.75
N ASP A 236 19.41 -3.21 -7.82
CA ASP A 236 20.01 -4.04 -6.77
C ASP A 236 21.00 -3.29 -5.87
N THR A 237 21.36 -2.07 -6.21
CA THR A 237 22.44 -1.31 -5.56
C THR A 237 21.89 0.01 -5.00
N PRO A 238 22.18 0.37 -3.73
CA PRO A 238 21.78 1.66 -3.19
C PRO A 238 22.41 2.84 -3.95
N GLY A 239 21.59 3.82 -4.31
CA GLY A 239 21.97 4.96 -5.14
C GLY A 239 20.76 5.76 -5.60
N THR A 240 21.03 6.89 -6.27
CA THR A 240 20.02 7.61 -7.06
C THR A 240 20.32 7.40 -8.53
N TYR A 241 19.26 7.24 -9.32
CA TYR A 241 19.34 6.93 -10.74
C TYR A 241 18.51 7.93 -11.54
N ASP A 242 19.13 8.47 -12.59
CA ASP A 242 18.44 9.24 -13.60
C ASP A 242 17.76 8.26 -14.56
N VAL A 243 16.59 8.63 -15.09
CA VAL A 243 15.90 7.82 -16.10
C VAL A 243 15.67 8.66 -17.34
N THR A 244 16.09 8.15 -18.49
CA THR A 244 15.91 8.78 -19.78
C THR A 244 15.07 7.90 -20.70
N LEU A 245 14.02 8.49 -21.28
CA LEU A 245 13.28 7.90 -22.38
C LEU A 245 13.50 8.71 -23.65
N ARG A 246 13.94 8.05 -24.71
CA ARG A 246 13.93 8.57 -26.07
C ARG A 246 12.90 7.83 -26.93
N ILE A 247 12.10 8.58 -27.67
CA ILE A 247 11.14 8.03 -28.63
C ILE A 247 11.51 8.45 -30.04
N THR A 248 11.21 7.61 -31.03
CA THR A 248 11.37 7.91 -32.46
C THR A 248 10.06 7.70 -33.20
N VAL A 249 9.69 8.66 -34.06
CA VAL A 249 8.52 8.61 -34.95
C VAL A 249 8.95 9.10 -36.32
N ASP A 250 8.73 8.31 -37.37
CA ASP A 250 9.02 8.66 -38.77
C ASP A 250 10.47 9.14 -39.01
N GLY A 251 11.40 8.69 -38.18
CA GLY A 251 12.82 9.05 -38.22
C GLY A 251 13.21 10.33 -37.46
N GLU A 252 12.26 10.99 -36.80
CA GLU A 252 12.52 12.08 -35.84
C GLU A 252 12.55 11.54 -34.42
N SER A 253 13.42 12.07 -33.56
CA SER A 253 13.60 11.60 -32.18
C SER A 253 13.60 12.74 -31.17
N ALA A 254 13.03 12.49 -29.99
CA ALA A 254 13.13 13.37 -28.82
C ALA A 254 13.41 12.54 -27.56
N GLU A 255 14.10 13.13 -26.59
CA GLU A 255 14.45 12.50 -25.31
C GLU A 255 14.03 13.37 -24.12
N SER A 256 13.71 12.73 -22.99
CA SER A 256 13.40 13.38 -21.71
C SER A 256 14.08 12.63 -20.58
N THR A 257 14.72 13.37 -19.68
CA THR A 257 15.40 12.84 -18.49
C THR A 257 14.75 13.35 -17.22
N LEU A 258 14.40 12.41 -16.33
CA LEU A 258 14.06 12.70 -14.95
C LEU A 258 15.30 12.39 -14.09
N GLU A 259 15.88 13.45 -13.52
CA GLU A 259 17.08 13.37 -12.68
C GLU A 259 16.71 12.90 -11.27
N ASP A 260 17.56 12.07 -10.65
CA ASP A 260 17.37 11.45 -9.34
C ASP A 260 15.97 10.81 -9.19
N TYR A 261 15.44 10.21 -10.27
CA TYR A 261 14.04 9.76 -10.33
C TYR A 261 13.78 8.52 -9.47
N ILE A 262 14.72 7.58 -9.47
CA ILE A 262 14.65 6.36 -8.65
C ILE A 262 15.69 6.45 -7.53
N THR A 263 15.26 6.23 -6.29
CA THR A 263 16.11 6.20 -5.09
C THR A 263 16.11 4.82 -4.44
N VAL A 264 17.26 4.15 -4.47
CA VAL A 264 17.47 2.87 -3.80
C VAL A 264 18.19 3.08 -2.48
N THR A 265 17.58 2.63 -1.40
CA THR A 265 18.05 2.80 -0.02
C THR A 265 18.68 1.53 0.54
N ASP A 266 19.31 1.66 1.71
CA ASP A 266 19.80 0.53 2.51
C ASP A 266 18.71 -0.12 3.39
N GLY A 267 17.44 0.26 3.19
CA GLY A 267 16.31 -0.23 3.96
C GLY A 267 16.09 0.45 5.31
N SER A 268 16.81 1.53 5.64
CA SER A 268 16.72 2.18 6.96
C SER A 268 15.59 3.19 7.17
N ASP A 269 14.86 3.57 6.11
CA ASP A 269 13.72 4.51 6.17
C ASP A 269 12.73 4.28 5.01
N ILE A 270 11.87 3.28 5.14
CA ILE A 270 10.94 2.84 4.11
C ILE A 270 9.55 3.44 4.34
N SER A 271 8.91 3.90 3.26
CA SER A 271 7.51 4.34 3.22
C SER A 271 6.94 4.21 1.79
N GLY A 272 5.64 4.46 1.62
CA GLY A 272 5.03 4.48 0.29
C GLY A 272 4.84 3.09 -0.31
N ASN A 273 4.92 3.00 -1.64
CA ASN A 273 4.68 1.75 -2.35
C ASN A 273 5.87 0.79 -2.19
N LEU A 274 5.61 -0.45 -1.81
CA LEU A 274 6.58 -1.51 -1.60
C LEU A 274 6.59 -2.43 -2.80
N SER A 275 7.78 -2.72 -3.32
CA SER A 275 7.97 -3.60 -4.46
C SER A 275 9.31 -4.33 -4.36
N GLY A 276 9.37 -5.55 -4.90
CA GLY A 276 10.61 -6.30 -5.09
C GLY A 276 10.81 -7.47 -4.13
N SER A 277 12.07 -7.72 -3.77
CA SER A 277 12.43 -8.84 -2.89
C SER A 277 13.27 -8.41 -1.69
N TRP A 278 12.85 -8.84 -0.50
CA TRP A 278 13.54 -8.55 0.76
C TRP A 278 14.19 -9.79 1.34
N SER A 279 15.44 -9.67 1.76
CA SER A 279 16.26 -10.80 2.19
C SER A 279 16.94 -10.57 3.55
N ALA A 280 17.34 -11.67 4.20
CA ALA A 280 18.05 -11.62 5.47
C ALA A 280 19.39 -10.87 5.39
N GLU A 281 20.05 -10.82 4.22
CA GLU A 281 21.34 -10.14 4.03
C GLU A 281 21.24 -8.62 4.24
N ASN A 282 20.11 -8.03 3.84
CA ASN A 282 19.85 -6.59 3.92
C ASN A 282 19.01 -6.21 5.16
N SER A 283 18.78 -7.16 6.05
CA SER A 283 18.02 -6.93 7.28
C SER A 283 18.82 -6.11 8.32
N PRO A 284 18.14 -5.34 9.20
CA PRO A 284 16.69 -5.15 9.25
C PRO A 284 16.19 -4.08 8.27
N TYR A 285 15.02 -4.32 7.68
CA TYR A 285 14.22 -3.32 6.96
C TYR A 285 13.42 -2.50 7.97
N ILE A 286 13.45 -1.17 7.85
CA ILE A 286 12.83 -0.25 8.81
C ILE A 286 11.78 0.60 8.11
N ILE A 287 10.51 0.36 8.42
CA ILE A 287 9.36 1.12 7.92
C ILE A 287 8.98 2.19 8.95
N ASN A 288 9.14 3.46 8.60
CA ASN A 288 8.82 4.61 9.48
C ASN A 288 7.65 5.47 8.97
N GLY A 289 7.17 5.20 7.75
CA GLY A 289 5.93 5.78 7.20
C GLY A 289 4.95 4.69 6.82
N ASN A 290 3.68 5.06 6.60
CA ASN A 290 2.71 4.13 6.06
C ASN A 290 3.22 3.58 4.72
N ALA A 291 3.12 2.28 4.58
CA ALA A 291 3.55 1.57 3.40
C ALA A 291 2.38 0.80 2.79
N GLU A 292 2.43 0.59 1.49
CA GLU A 292 1.43 -0.19 0.77
C GLU A 292 2.06 -1.04 -0.32
N ILE A 293 1.44 -2.17 -0.67
CA ILE A 293 1.71 -2.86 -1.93
C ILE A 293 0.51 -2.56 -2.82
N ALA A 294 0.71 -1.69 -3.80
CA ALA A 294 -0.36 -1.25 -4.69
C ALA A 294 -0.91 -2.39 -5.55
N ALA A 295 -2.12 -2.22 -6.08
CA ALA A 295 -2.74 -3.23 -6.94
C ALA A 295 -1.89 -3.43 -8.22
N GLY A 296 -1.57 -4.68 -8.54
CA GLY A 296 -0.68 -5.04 -9.66
C GLY A 296 0.81 -5.12 -9.29
N ASP A 297 1.19 -4.60 -8.11
CA ASP A 297 2.55 -4.75 -7.58
C ASP A 297 2.66 -5.96 -6.65
N PHE A 298 3.90 -6.37 -6.38
CA PHE A 298 4.19 -7.47 -5.49
C PHE A 298 5.44 -7.25 -4.64
N LEU A 299 5.41 -7.81 -3.43
CA LEU A 299 6.55 -7.89 -2.52
C LEU A 299 6.77 -9.34 -2.10
N THR A 300 8.00 -9.81 -2.27
CA THR A 300 8.46 -11.11 -1.77
C THR A 300 9.39 -10.90 -0.58
N ILE A 301 9.24 -11.70 0.46
CA ILE A 301 10.07 -11.63 1.66
C ILE A 301 10.59 -13.03 1.97
N GLU A 302 11.91 -13.16 2.02
CA GLU A 302 12.61 -14.44 2.20
C GLU A 302 12.77 -14.81 3.68
N SER A 303 12.98 -16.11 3.95
CA SER A 303 13.30 -16.64 5.29
C SER A 303 14.39 -15.83 6.01
N GLY A 304 14.24 -15.70 7.34
CA GLY A 304 15.20 -15.00 8.20
C GLY A 304 15.18 -13.47 8.09
N THR A 305 14.36 -12.89 7.20
CA THR A 305 14.27 -11.42 7.03
C THR A 305 13.66 -10.75 8.26
N GLU A 306 14.28 -9.66 8.73
CA GLU A 306 13.78 -8.84 9.83
C GLU A 306 13.19 -7.52 9.32
N ILE A 307 11.95 -7.25 9.74
CA ILE A 307 11.22 -6.02 9.43
C ILE A 307 10.79 -5.36 10.75
N ILE A 308 11.14 -4.07 10.87
CA ILE A 308 10.77 -3.21 11.99
C ILE A 308 9.80 -2.16 11.46
N VAL A 309 8.55 -2.20 11.93
CA VAL A 309 7.51 -1.23 11.56
C VAL A 309 7.28 -0.29 12.74
N ASN A 310 7.39 1.02 12.53
CA ASN A 310 7.27 2.01 13.60
C ASN A 310 6.12 2.97 13.33
N ASN A 311 5.13 2.99 14.23
CA ASN A 311 3.98 3.90 14.18
C ASN A 311 3.30 3.98 12.80
N SER A 312 3.31 2.87 12.06
CA SER A 312 2.88 2.78 10.67
C SER A 312 2.12 1.48 10.44
N SER A 313 1.45 1.39 9.29
CA SER A 313 0.78 0.19 8.79
C SER A 313 1.39 -0.29 7.47
N ILE A 314 1.17 -1.56 7.15
CA ILE A 314 1.39 -2.10 5.80
C ILE A 314 0.01 -2.44 5.23
N THR A 315 -0.37 -1.80 4.14
CA THR A 315 -1.63 -2.07 3.43
C THR A 315 -1.34 -2.88 2.18
N VAL A 316 -2.12 -3.92 1.90
CA VAL A 316 -1.88 -4.82 0.77
C VAL A 316 -3.09 -4.80 -0.14
N TYR A 317 -2.92 -4.20 -1.32
CA TYR A 317 -3.86 -4.24 -2.45
C TYR A 317 -3.37 -5.19 -3.56
N GLY A 318 -2.05 -5.35 -3.71
CA GLY A 318 -1.42 -6.31 -4.62
C GLY A 318 -1.10 -7.66 -3.95
N LEU A 319 0.08 -8.19 -4.21
CA LEU A 319 0.56 -9.48 -3.69
C LEU A 319 1.68 -9.31 -2.64
N LEU A 320 1.46 -9.83 -1.44
CA LEU A 320 2.48 -10.09 -0.44
C LEU A 320 2.73 -11.59 -0.33
N ALA A 321 3.96 -12.00 -0.65
CA ALA A 321 4.46 -13.34 -0.42
C ALA A 321 5.56 -13.31 0.64
N ALA A 322 5.15 -13.35 1.92
CA ALA A 322 6.06 -13.54 3.05
C ALA A 322 6.07 -15.03 3.41
N ASP A 323 6.91 -15.77 2.69
CA ASP A 323 6.87 -17.22 2.67
C ASP A 323 8.21 -17.83 3.10
N ALA A 324 8.37 -18.03 4.41
CA ALA A 324 9.57 -18.64 4.97
C ALA A 324 9.53 -20.17 4.80
N GLN A 325 10.27 -20.66 3.81
CA GLN A 325 10.37 -22.07 3.42
C GLN A 325 11.26 -22.91 4.35
N ASP A 326 12.11 -22.26 5.14
CA ASP A 326 13.06 -22.90 6.06
C ASP A 326 12.68 -22.67 7.54
N ALA A 327 13.45 -23.24 8.47
CA ALA A 327 13.21 -23.09 9.92
C ALA A 327 13.40 -21.65 10.44
N GLU A 328 14.02 -20.75 9.66
CA GLU A 328 14.24 -19.35 10.02
C GLU A 328 13.02 -18.49 9.66
N PRO A 329 12.28 -17.97 10.65
CA PRO A 329 11.04 -17.24 10.38
C PRO A 329 11.30 -15.81 9.88
N ILE A 330 10.32 -15.25 9.17
CA ILE A 330 10.28 -13.81 8.87
C ILE A 330 9.80 -13.07 10.11
N VAL A 331 10.48 -11.99 10.51
CA VAL A 331 10.20 -11.30 11.78
C VAL A 331 9.59 -9.92 11.53
N PHE A 332 8.32 -9.75 11.87
CA PHE A 332 7.64 -8.46 11.94
C PHE A 332 7.56 -7.99 13.39
N SER A 333 8.25 -6.88 13.66
CA SER A 333 8.41 -6.32 15.00
C SER A 333 8.31 -4.79 14.95
N SER A 334 8.43 -4.15 16.11
CA SER A 334 8.34 -2.71 16.25
C SER A 334 9.22 -2.24 17.41
N ASP A 335 9.90 -1.10 17.26
CA ASP A 335 10.61 -0.46 18.38
C ASP A 335 9.63 0.19 19.39
N ASN A 336 8.38 0.45 18.97
CA ASN A 336 7.28 0.98 19.79
C ASN A 336 6.02 0.13 19.64
N SER A 337 5.10 0.61 18.79
CA SER A 337 3.97 -0.12 18.25
C SER A 337 3.85 0.16 16.76
N TRP A 338 3.11 -0.71 16.09
CA TRP A 338 2.66 -0.52 14.71
C TRP A 338 1.16 -0.82 14.63
N PHE A 339 0.57 -0.66 13.46
CA PHE A 339 -0.87 -0.82 13.28
C PHE A 339 -1.27 -2.14 12.64
N GLY A 340 -0.32 -2.94 12.18
CA GLY A 340 -0.57 -4.25 11.55
C GLY A 340 -0.55 -4.26 10.03
N PHE A 341 -0.91 -5.43 9.50
CA PHE A 341 -1.21 -5.67 8.10
C PHE A 341 -2.70 -5.45 7.81
N PHE A 342 -2.98 -4.83 6.67
CA PHE A 342 -4.35 -4.62 6.18
C PHE A 342 -4.45 -5.11 4.73
N PHE A 343 -4.91 -6.33 4.54
CA PHE A 343 -5.23 -6.89 3.22
C PHE A 343 -6.63 -6.39 2.83
N ASN A 344 -6.72 -5.60 1.76
CA ASN A 344 -7.95 -4.92 1.37
C ASN A 344 -8.23 -5.13 -0.13
N ASN A 345 -9.35 -5.77 -0.47
CA ASN A 345 -9.77 -5.93 -1.88
C ASN A 345 -8.70 -6.54 -2.80
N THR A 346 -7.85 -7.43 -2.27
CA THR A 346 -6.83 -8.12 -3.05
C THR A 346 -7.37 -9.45 -3.56
N GLU A 347 -7.19 -9.68 -4.86
CA GLU A 347 -7.57 -10.90 -5.58
C GLU A 347 -6.43 -11.92 -5.65
N GLU A 348 -5.22 -11.51 -5.24
CA GLU A 348 -4.01 -12.31 -5.30
C GLU A 348 -3.92 -13.28 -4.11
N ASP A 349 -3.26 -14.42 -4.31
CA ASP A 349 -3.07 -15.43 -3.25
C ASP A 349 -1.95 -14.99 -2.28
N ASN A 350 -2.27 -14.04 -1.40
CA ASN A 350 -1.32 -13.55 -0.40
C ASN A 350 -1.02 -14.63 0.64
N VAL A 351 0.22 -14.64 1.14
CA VAL A 351 0.65 -15.61 2.14
C VAL A 351 1.54 -14.98 3.20
N LEU A 352 1.22 -15.31 4.46
CA LEU A 352 2.09 -15.17 5.61
C LEU A 352 2.40 -16.59 6.09
N ASN A 353 3.58 -17.12 5.78
CA ASN A 353 4.03 -18.45 6.18
C ASN A 353 5.28 -18.37 7.05
N ASN A 354 5.24 -18.99 8.24
CA ASN A 354 6.32 -19.01 9.23
C ASN A 354 6.82 -17.60 9.61
N CYS A 355 5.86 -16.72 9.92
CA CYS A 355 6.11 -15.34 10.36
C CYS A 355 5.99 -15.19 11.89
N LEU A 356 6.86 -14.37 12.49
CA LEU A 356 6.72 -13.86 13.86
C LEU A 356 6.11 -12.47 13.82
N ILE A 357 4.93 -12.29 14.40
CA ILE A 357 4.16 -11.04 14.30
C ILE A 357 3.79 -10.56 15.70
N SER A 358 4.38 -9.44 16.13
CA SER A 358 4.18 -8.93 17.49
C SER A 358 4.22 -7.40 17.61
N GLY A 359 3.62 -6.88 18.69
CA GLY A 359 3.68 -5.46 19.05
C GLY A 359 2.72 -4.55 18.26
N SER A 360 1.73 -5.09 17.56
CA SER A 360 0.67 -4.27 16.95
C SER A 360 -0.23 -3.67 18.03
N SER A 361 -0.66 -2.43 17.80
CA SER A 361 -1.58 -1.64 18.64
C SER A 361 -2.99 -1.54 18.05
N ALA A 362 -3.24 -2.23 16.93
CA ALA A 362 -4.55 -2.39 16.32
C ALA A 362 -4.83 -3.87 16.05
N SER A 363 -5.13 -4.26 14.81
CA SER A 363 -5.10 -5.68 14.42
C SER A 363 -3.68 -6.03 14.03
N ALA A 364 -3.15 -7.19 14.39
CA ALA A 364 -1.87 -7.62 13.82
C ALA A 364 -2.04 -7.95 12.33
N ILE A 365 -3.15 -8.64 12.00
CA ILE A 365 -3.53 -9.02 10.64
C ILE A 365 -5.03 -8.75 10.46
N ALA A 366 -5.37 -7.81 9.58
CA ALA A 366 -6.74 -7.56 9.14
C ALA A 366 -6.89 -7.93 7.66
N ILE A 367 -7.96 -8.67 7.34
CA ILE A 367 -8.30 -9.12 5.99
C ILE A 367 -9.75 -8.70 5.73
N ASP A 368 -9.97 -7.82 4.77
CA ASP A 368 -11.30 -7.33 4.38
C ASP A 368 -11.50 -7.45 2.86
N ASP A 369 -12.49 -8.27 2.47
CA ASP A 369 -12.81 -8.56 1.07
C ASP A 369 -11.56 -8.98 0.26
N ALA A 370 -10.72 -9.81 0.89
CA ALA A 370 -9.37 -10.11 0.41
C ALA A 370 -9.03 -11.59 0.63
N LYS A 371 -8.00 -12.07 -0.09
CA LYS A 371 -7.40 -13.39 0.10
C LYS A 371 -6.05 -13.27 0.80
N ALA A 372 -5.88 -13.97 1.91
CA ALA A 372 -4.58 -14.07 2.58
C ALA A 372 -4.54 -15.28 3.50
N ASP A 373 -3.62 -16.21 3.22
CA ASP A 373 -3.40 -17.38 4.04
C ASP A 373 -2.40 -17.08 5.16
N ILE A 374 -2.73 -17.55 6.36
CA ILE A 374 -1.93 -17.38 7.58
C ILE A 374 -1.53 -18.77 8.05
N ILE A 375 -0.27 -19.13 7.82
CA ILE A 375 0.23 -20.49 7.94
C ILE A 375 1.47 -20.51 8.83
N ASN A 376 1.56 -21.42 9.79
CA ASN A 376 2.75 -21.60 10.64
C ASN A 376 3.23 -20.32 11.35
N CYS A 377 2.39 -19.29 11.49
CA CYS A 377 2.76 -18.03 12.09
C CYS A 377 2.71 -18.12 13.62
N ARG A 378 3.52 -17.29 14.27
CA ARG A 378 3.43 -17.01 15.70
C ARG A 378 2.99 -15.56 15.87
N ILE A 379 1.75 -15.37 16.30
CA ILE A 379 1.10 -14.06 16.42
C ILE A 379 0.90 -13.79 17.91
N PHE A 380 1.69 -12.87 18.47
CA PHE A 380 1.75 -12.72 19.92
C PHE A 380 1.98 -11.30 20.41
N ASN A 381 1.57 -11.02 21.65
CA ASN A 381 1.72 -9.71 22.29
C ASN A 381 1.16 -8.53 21.47
N ASN A 382 0.08 -8.75 20.72
CA ASN A 382 -0.63 -7.70 20.00
C ASN A 382 -1.81 -7.20 20.85
N THR A 383 -2.08 -5.91 20.76
CA THR A 383 -3.17 -5.25 21.50
C THR A 383 -4.15 -4.60 20.53
N GLY A 384 -5.43 -5.01 20.60
CA GLY A 384 -6.51 -4.45 19.77
C GLY A 384 -7.58 -3.74 20.58
N THR A 385 -8.29 -2.80 19.94
CA THR A 385 -9.42 -2.08 20.56
C THR A 385 -10.71 -2.27 19.76
N ASN A 386 -10.72 -1.86 18.48
CA ASN A 386 -11.93 -1.85 17.66
C ASN A 386 -12.02 -3.00 16.64
N SER A 387 -10.93 -3.75 16.50
CA SER A 387 -10.70 -4.87 15.58
C SER A 387 -10.24 -6.10 16.35
N GLY A 388 -10.20 -7.27 15.70
CA GLY A 388 -9.51 -8.44 16.22
C GLY A 388 -8.06 -8.06 16.56
N ALA A 389 -7.59 -8.31 17.79
CA ALA A 389 -6.24 -7.93 18.21
C ALA A 389 -5.15 -8.70 17.46
N ALA A 390 -5.35 -10.00 17.27
CA ALA A 390 -4.43 -10.86 16.52
C ALA A 390 -4.84 -10.93 15.05
N ILE A 391 -6.08 -11.38 14.80
CA ILE A 391 -6.60 -11.62 13.46
C ILE A 391 -8.02 -11.07 13.35
N ASP A 392 -8.31 -10.34 12.28
CA ASP A 392 -9.63 -9.82 11.95
C ASP A 392 -9.96 -10.14 10.50
N VAL A 393 -10.99 -10.95 10.26
CA VAL A 393 -11.41 -11.36 8.92
C VAL A 393 -12.84 -10.91 8.67
N SER A 394 -13.04 -10.12 7.62
CA SER A 394 -14.35 -9.65 7.19
C SER A 394 -14.61 -9.83 5.70
N ASN A 395 -15.86 -10.14 5.38
CA ASN A 395 -16.38 -10.14 4.00
C ASN A 395 -15.62 -11.07 3.03
N THR A 396 -15.00 -12.13 3.53
CA THR A 396 -14.25 -13.10 2.70
C THR A 396 -14.41 -14.51 3.25
N ASP A 397 -14.37 -15.49 2.36
CA ASP A 397 -14.36 -16.92 2.69
C ASP A 397 -13.03 -17.60 2.26
N ASP A 398 -12.17 -16.87 1.54
CA ASP A 398 -10.94 -17.40 0.92
C ASP A 398 -9.73 -17.09 1.79
N VAL A 399 -9.76 -17.66 3.01
CA VAL A 399 -8.72 -17.50 4.03
C VAL A 399 -8.51 -18.82 4.76
N LEU A 400 -7.28 -19.33 4.72
CA LEU A 400 -6.82 -20.44 5.54
C LEU A 400 -6.03 -19.92 6.76
N ILE A 401 -6.48 -20.29 7.95
CA ILE A 401 -5.74 -20.06 9.21
C ILE A 401 -5.28 -21.43 9.71
N HIS A 402 -4.01 -21.74 9.50
CA HIS A 402 -3.47 -23.10 9.67
C HIS A 402 -2.17 -23.15 10.47
N ASN A 403 -2.06 -24.09 11.41
CA ASN A 403 -0.82 -24.36 12.17
C ASN A 403 -0.22 -23.14 12.90
N ASN A 404 -1.04 -22.16 13.27
CA ASN A 404 -0.55 -20.96 13.94
C ASN A 404 -0.50 -21.13 15.46
N VAL A 405 0.44 -20.42 16.10
CA VAL A 405 0.42 -20.15 17.54
C VAL A 405 -0.04 -18.72 17.76
N ILE A 406 -1.25 -18.56 18.28
CA ILE A 406 -1.86 -17.26 18.59
C ILE A 406 -1.88 -17.12 20.11
N SER A 407 -0.94 -16.37 20.67
CA SER A 407 -0.76 -16.32 22.12
C SER A 407 -0.54 -14.94 22.70
N ASN A 408 -0.94 -14.74 23.97
CA ASN A 408 -0.66 -13.50 24.71
C ASN A 408 -1.16 -12.22 24.04
N ASN A 409 -2.13 -12.30 23.13
CA ASN A 409 -2.76 -11.13 22.53
C ASN A 409 -3.90 -10.64 23.42
N SER A 410 -4.14 -9.33 23.43
CA SER A 410 -5.13 -8.71 24.30
C SER A 410 -6.06 -7.80 23.50
N ASN A 411 -7.37 -8.03 23.58
CA ASN A 411 -8.36 -7.06 23.12
C ASN A 411 -8.91 -6.30 24.33
N VAL A 412 -8.75 -4.98 24.33
CA VAL A 412 -9.26 -4.12 25.43
C VAL A 412 -10.62 -3.49 25.10
N GLY A 413 -11.14 -3.69 23.89
CA GLY A 413 -12.40 -3.12 23.43
C GLY A 413 -13.55 -4.12 23.42
N THR A 414 -14.15 -4.40 22.25
CA THR A 414 -15.34 -5.28 22.14
C THR A 414 -15.25 -6.30 21.00
N ALA A 415 -14.15 -6.30 20.25
CA ALA A 415 -14.07 -7.00 18.95
C ALA A 415 -13.63 -8.47 19.05
N GLY A 416 -13.07 -8.90 20.18
CA GLY A 416 -12.41 -10.19 20.32
C GLY A 416 -10.92 -10.12 19.97
N VAL A 417 -10.15 -11.15 20.32
CA VAL A 417 -8.75 -11.28 19.93
C VAL A 417 -8.66 -11.78 18.48
N ILE A 418 -9.48 -12.75 18.14
CA ILE A 418 -9.75 -13.19 16.78
C ILE A 418 -11.19 -12.82 16.46
N ARG A 419 -11.42 -12.20 15.30
CA ARG A 419 -12.76 -11.79 14.87
C ARG A 419 -13.08 -12.26 13.45
N PHE A 420 -14.29 -12.79 13.30
CA PHE A 420 -14.89 -13.17 12.03
C PHE A 420 -16.23 -12.43 11.85
N THR A 421 -16.37 -11.71 10.73
CA THR A 421 -17.57 -10.93 10.39
C THR A 421 -17.97 -11.15 8.95
N ASN A 422 -19.16 -11.74 8.72
CA ASN A 422 -19.63 -12.04 7.37
C ASN A 422 -18.57 -12.84 6.58
N SER A 423 -17.99 -13.86 7.21
CA SER A 423 -16.86 -14.62 6.68
C SER A 423 -16.92 -16.10 7.07
N ILE A 424 -16.42 -16.98 6.22
CA ILE A 424 -16.41 -18.44 6.40
C ILE A 424 -15.00 -19.01 6.16
N PRO A 425 -13.96 -18.55 6.90
CA PRO A 425 -12.62 -19.09 6.75
C PRO A 425 -12.50 -20.52 7.27
N THR A 426 -11.45 -21.20 6.83
CA THR A 426 -11.06 -22.51 7.39
C THR A 426 -10.02 -22.31 8.49
N VAL A 427 -10.33 -22.76 9.70
CA VAL A 427 -9.45 -22.62 10.87
C VAL A 427 -9.03 -23.99 11.36
N THR A 428 -7.77 -24.37 11.15
CA THR A 428 -7.30 -25.74 11.37
C THR A 428 -5.99 -25.81 12.13
N ASN A 429 -5.86 -26.75 13.06
CA ASN A 429 -4.58 -27.09 13.68
C ASN A 429 -3.87 -25.93 14.41
N ASN A 430 -4.62 -24.90 14.84
CA ASN A 430 -4.06 -23.75 15.55
C ASN A 430 -4.03 -23.98 17.06
N ILE A 431 -3.06 -23.34 17.71
CA ILE A 431 -2.91 -23.23 19.16
C ILE A 431 -3.27 -21.80 19.55
N ILE A 432 -4.43 -21.61 20.19
CA ILE A 432 -4.98 -20.31 20.60
C ILE A 432 -4.98 -20.26 22.13
N VAL A 433 -3.95 -19.64 22.71
CA VAL A 433 -3.65 -19.82 24.14
C VAL A 433 -3.24 -18.54 24.85
N ASN A 434 -3.57 -18.41 26.13
CA ASN A 434 -3.12 -17.26 26.95
C ASN A 434 -3.49 -15.88 26.37
N ASN A 435 -4.54 -15.79 25.54
CA ASN A 435 -5.05 -14.52 25.05
C ASN A 435 -6.05 -13.94 26.06
N SER A 436 -6.28 -12.61 26.01
CA SER A 436 -7.27 -11.92 26.83
C SER A 436 -8.32 -11.21 25.97
N GLY A 437 -9.58 -11.55 26.20
CA GLY A 437 -10.74 -10.89 25.62
C GLY A 437 -11.58 -10.13 26.65
N THR A 438 -12.59 -9.41 26.17
CA THR A 438 -13.51 -8.60 26.99
C THR A 438 -14.97 -9.02 26.75
N THR A 439 -15.79 -8.17 26.13
CA THR A 439 -17.20 -8.44 25.84
C THR A 439 -17.39 -9.24 24.54
N GLY A 440 -16.44 -9.16 23.61
CA GLY A 440 -16.46 -9.91 22.35
C GLY A 440 -15.86 -11.30 22.45
N GLY A 441 -15.55 -11.78 23.65
CA GLY A 441 -14.80 -13.01 23.85
C GLY A 441 -13.33 -12.91 23.46
N VAL A 442 -12.66 -14.06 23.46
CA VAL A 442 -11.34 -14.24 22.82
C VAL A 442 -11.55 -14.46 21.33
N ILE A 443 -12.56 -15.26 20.97
CA ILE A 443 -12.98 -15.46 19.58
C ILE A 443 -14.38 -14.86 19.41
N CYS A 444 -14.51 -13.93 18.47
CA CYS A 444 -15.77 -13.28 18.11
C CYS A 444 -16.22 -13.73 16.72
N ILE A 445 -17.42 -14.30 16.63
CA ILE A 445 -18.00 -14.83 15.41
C ILE A 445 -19.35 -14.16 15.20
N LYS A 446 -19.51 -13.33 14.18
CA LYS A 446 -20.74 -12.54 14.03
C LYS A 446 -21.20 -12.39 12.58
N SER A 447 -22.45 -11.97 12.44
CA SER A 447 -23.03 -11.55 11.16
C SER A 447 -23.07 -12.67 10.11
N GLY A 448 -23.48 -13.87 10.50
CA GLY A 448 -23.62 -15.01 9.58
C GLY A 448 -22.31 -15.74 9.28
N SER A 449 -21.33 -15.67 10.18
CA SER A 449 -20.02 -16.31 9.97
C SER A 449 -20.04 -17.77 10.43
N ASP A 450 -20.16 -18.72 9.51
CA ASP A 450 -20.27 -20.15 9.81
C ASP A 450 -18.89 -20.85 9.81
N VAL A 451 -17.98 -20.33 10.63
CA VAL A 451 -16.57 -20.73 10.70
C VAL A 451 -16.41 -22.17 11.17
N THR A 452 -15.55 -22.94 10.50
CA THR A 452 -15.19 -24.31 10.91
C THR A 452 -13.83 -24.33 11.60
N PHE A 453 -13.83 -24.72 12.87
CA PHE A 453 -12.66 -25.04 13.67
C PHE A 453 -12.46 -26.56 13.67
N LEU A 454 -11.39 -27.03 13.03
CA LEU A 454 -11.02 -28.44 12.99
C LEU A 454 -9.64 -28.64 13.64
N ASN A 455 -9.54 -29.59 14.57
CA ASN A 455 -8.28 -29.91 15.25
C ASN A 455 -7.62 -28.68 15.90
N ASN A 456 -8.35 -27.75 16.53
CA ASN A 456 -7.71 -26.61 17.19
C ASN A 456 -7.57 -26.85 18.70
N THR A 457 -6.54 -26.28 19.32
CA THR A 457 -6.38 -26.22 20.79
C THR A 457 -6.62 -24.79 21.26
N ILE A 458 -7.69 -24.56 22.01
CA ILE A 458 -8.09 -23.26 22.57
C ILE A 458 -8.05 -23.37 24.10
N ALA A 459 -6.95 -22.93 24.73
CA ALA A 459 -6.73 -23.20 26.15
C ALA A 459 -6.13 -22.02 26.93
N ASN A 460 -6.40 -21.95 28.24
CA ASN A 460 -5.87 -20.91 29.14
C ASN A 460 -6.03 -19.47 28.62
N ASN A 461 -7.07 -19.18 27.86
CA ASN A 461 -7.44 -17.82 27.53
C ASN A 461 -8.29 -17.23 28.65
N TYR A 462 -8.23 -15.91 28.82
CA TYR A 462 -8.96 -15.16 29.83
C TYR A 462 -10.05 -14.30 29.18
N CYS A 463 -11.26 -14.35 29.72
CA CYS A 463 -12.36 -13.50 29.30
C CYS A 463 -13.47 -13.47 30.37
N GLU A 464 -13.98 -12.29 30.70
CA GLU A 464 -15.02 -12.15 31.73
C GLU A 464 -16.43 -12.53 31.25
N SER A 465 -16.70 -12.41 29.94
CA SER A 465 -18.06 -12.48 29.39
C SER A 465 -18.34 -13.74 28.54
N GLY A 466 -17.36 -14.65 28.44
CA GLY A 466 -17.41 -15.90 27.68
C GLY A 466 -16.27 -16.00 26.66
N MET A 467 -15.66 -17.18 26.51
CA MET A 467 -14.46 -17.34 25.66
C MET A 467 -14.75 -17.16 24.17
N ILE A 468 -15.86 -17.71 23.71
CA ILE A 468 -16.29 -17.66 22.31
C ILE A 468 -17.64 -16.95 22.25
N PHE A 469 -17.66 -15.77 21.63
CA PHE A 469 -18.86 -15.00 21.40
C PHE A 469 -19.40 -15.29 20.00
N ALA A 470 -20.68 -15.68 19.89
CA ALA A 470 -21.35 -15.91 18.62
C ALA A 470 -22.65 -15.07 18.51
N PHE A 471 -22.79 -14.33 17.41
CA PHE A 471 -23.98 -13.53 17.10
C PHE A 471 -24.51 -13.80 15.69
N ASN A 472 -25.76 -14.27 15.59
CA ASN A 472 -26.38 -14.67 14.32
C ASN A 472 -25.47 -15.58 13.47
N SER A 473 -24.83 -16.59 14.06
CA SER A 473 -23.84 -17.45 13.38
C SER A 473 -23.92 -18.90 13.88
N THR A 474 -23.42 -19.87 13.10
CA THR A 474 -23.43 -21.31 13.45
C THR A 474 -22.05 -21.94 13.33
N PRO A 475 -21.08 -21.55 14.20
CA PRO A 475 -19.73 -22.06 14.11
C PRO A 475 -19.66 -23.57 14.43
N VAL A 476 -18.73 -24.26 13.78
CA VAL A 476 -18.51 -25.69 13.92
C VAL A 476 -17.19 -25.95 14.61
N PHE A 477 -17.20 -26.74 15.69
CA PHE A 477 -15.99 -27.22 16.38
C PHE A 477 -15.93 -28.74 16.25
N LYS A 478 -14.86 -29.23 15.64
CA LYS A 478 -14.64 -30.66 15.41
C LYS A 478 -13.23 -31.05 15.81
N ASN A 479 -13.10 -32.21 16.49
CA ASN A 479 -11.79 -32.74 16.90
C ASN A 479 -10.95 -31.71 17.69
N SER A 480 -11.59 -30.74 18.34
CA SER A 480 -10.89 -29.60 18.94
C SER A 480 -10.88 -29.73 20.45
N ILE A 481 -9.89 -29.11 21.09
CA ILE A 481 -9.80 -28.98 22.54
C ILE A 481 -10.13 -27.54 22.91
N ILE A 482 -11.09 -27.33 23.81
CA ILE A 482 -11.49 -26.02 24.33
C ILE A 482 -11.51 -26.09 25.86
N ILE A 483 -10.38 -25.73 26.49
CA ILE A 483 -10.19 -25.85 27.94
C ILE A 483 -9.78 -24.52 28.54
N ASN A 484 -10.75 -23.77 29.04
CA ASN A 484 -10.53 -22.46 29.68
C ASN A 484 -11.31 -22.40 31.00
N ILE A 485 -11.00 -21.39 31.81
CA ILE A 485 -11.73 -21.11 33.06
C ILE A 485 -12.94 -20.22 32.74
N GLY A 486 -14.13 -20.58 33.25
CA GLY A 486 -15.34 -19.77 33.10
C GLY A 486 -16.30 -20.30 32.03
N GLU A 487 -17.08 -19.41 31.42
CA GLU A 487 -18.08 -19.75 30.40
C GLU A 487 -17.42 -19.91 29.02
N MET A 488 -17.63 -21.04 28.34
CA MET A 488 -16.99 -21.30 27.04
C MET A 488 -17.66 -20.52 25.91
N PHE A 489 -18.99 -20.38 25.94
CA PHE A 489 -19.77 -19.81 24.84
C PHE A 489 -20.76 -18.76 25.31
N THR A 490 -20.77 -17.62 24.63
CA THR A 490 -21.80 -16.59 24.75
C THR A 490 -22.54 -16.49 23.43
N LEU A 491 -23.77 -17.01 23.41
CA LEU A 491 -24.53 -17.24 22.19
C LEU A 491 -25.75 -16.31 22.11
N ILE A 492 -25.85 -15.57 21.01
CA ILE A 492 -27.01 -14.73 20.70
C ILE A 492 -27.51 -15.11 19.30
N ASN A 493 -28.73 -15.65 19.22
CA ASN A 493 -29.31 -16.18 17.97
C ASN A 493 -28.34 -17.08 17.20
N SER A 494 -27.57 -17.90 17.94
CA SER A 494 -26.48 -18.70 17.41
C SER A 494 -26.55 -20.10 17.99
N GLU A 495 -26.27 -21.11 17.18
CA GLU A 495 -26.29 -22.52 17.58
C GLU A 495 -25.00 -23.20 17.08
N PRO A 496 -23.96 -23.33 17.91
CA PRO A 496 -22.71 -23.97 17.51
C PRO A 496 -22.90 -25.48 17.38
N VAL A 497 -22.22 -26.09 16.41
CA VAL A 497 -22.14 -27.54 16.27
C VAL A 497 -20.82 -28.02 16.82
N VAL A 498 -20.86 -28.81 17.88
CA VAL A 498 -19.65 -29.39 18.47
C VAL A 498 -19.71 -30.91 18.40
N VAL A 499 -18.70 -31.52 17.79
CA VAL A 499 -18.57 -32.98 17.69
C VAL A 499 -17.13 -33.43 17.90
N TYR A 500 -16.96 -34.61 18.48
CA TYR A 500 -15.67 -35.25 18.74
C TYR A 500 -14.66 -34.28 19.37
N SER A 501 -15.09 -33.43 20.30
CA SER A 501 -14.25 -32.37 20.88
C SER A 501 -14.19 -32.47 22.41
N CYS A 502 -13.08 -32.03 23.00
CA CYS A 502 -12.89 -31.96 24.44
C CYS A 502 -13.18 -30.54 24.94
N ILE A 503 -14.25 -30.33 25.72
CA ILE A 503 -14.70 -28.99 26.12
C ILE A 503 -15.04 -28.90 27.61
N THR A 504 -14.48 -27.90 28.30
CA THR A 504 -14.76 -27.63 29.72
C THR A 504 -16.25 -27.43 29.98
N GLY A 505 -16.77 -28.11 31.00
CA GLY A 505 -18.13 -27.92 31.49
C GLY A 505 -19.18 -28.77 30.75
N GLY A 506 -18.73 -29.59 29.79
CA GLY A 506 -19.55 -30.57 29.10
C GLY A 506 -20.45 -29.94 28.05
N PHE A 507 -20.03 -30.03 26.78
CA PHE A 507 -20.86 -29.61 25.64
C PHE A 507 -21.55 -30.81 24.98
N GLY A 508 -22.87 -30.77 24.84
CA GLY A 508 -23.63 -31.84 24.20
C GLY A 508 -23.25 -32.02 22.73
N GLY A 509 -23.11 -33.25 22.27
CA GLY A 509 -22.72 -33.55 20.89
C GLY A 509 -22.16 -34.95 20.76
N LEU A 510 -22.06 -35.44 19.52
CA LEU A 510 -21.54 -36.78 19.26
C LEU A 510 -20.04 -36.82 19.56
N GLY A 511 -19.61 -37.73 20.43
CA GLY A 511 -18.18 -37.96 20.71
C GLY A 511 -17.50 -36.88 21.54
N ASN A 512 -18.23 -35.90 22.07
CA ASN A 512 -17.62 -34.90 22.95
C ASN A 512 -17.27 -35.47 24.32
N ILE A 513 -16.18 -34.99 24.89
CA ILE A 513 -15.69 -35.35 26.22
C ILE A 513 -15.43 -34.07 27.04
N ASP A 514 -15.46 -34.20 28.37
CA ASP A 514 -15.16 -33.12 29.33
C ASP A 514 -14.21 -33.69 30.39
N VAL A 515 -12.93 -33.62 30.06
CA VAL A 515 -11.84 -34.22 30.82
C VAL A 515 -10.60 -33.34 30.67
N ASP A 516 -9.68 -33.44 31.61
CA ASP A 516 -8.36 -32.82 31.46
C ASP A 516 -7.64 -33.46 30.26
N PRO A 517 -7.24 -32.68 29.23
CA PRO A 517 -6.49 -33.21 28.09
C PRO A 517 -5.10 -33.70 28.45
N LEU A 518 -4.57 -33.39 29.64
CA LEU A 518 -3.22 -33.77 30.04
C LEU A 518 -2.17 -33.27 29.04
N PHE A 519 -2.11 -31.95 28.83
CA PHE A 519 -1.02 -31.33 28.08
C PHE A 519 0.32 -31.56 28.79
N ARG A 520 1.40 -31.62 28.02
CA ARG A 520 2.73 -31.95 28.53
C ARG A 520 3.32 -30.90 29.48
N ASN A 521 3.26 -29.63 29.11
CA ASN A 521 3.73 -28.52 29.96
C ASN A 521 2.98 -27.22 29.59
N PRO A 522 1.67 -27.15 29.85
CA PRO A 522 0.89 -25.94 29.62
C PRO A 522 1.28 -24.85 30.63
N THR A 523 0.82 -23.62 30.40
CA THR A 523 0.99 -22.54 31.38
C THR A 523 0.24 -22.82 32.68
N ASP A 524 0.78 -22.33 33.80
CA ASP A 524 0.19 -22.47 35.14
C ASP A 524 -1.12 -21.67 35.34
N GLY A 525 -1.44 -20.75 34.42
CA GLY A 525 -2.62 -19.90 34.48
C GLY A 525 -3.03 -19.31 33.13
N ASP A 526 -4.14 -18.59 33.14
CA ASP A 526 -4.79 -18.05 31.96
C ASP A 526 -4.43 -16.58 31.67
N GLY A 527 -4.60 -16.20 30.40
CA GLY A 527 -4.36 -14.84 29.93
C GLY A 527 -2.88 -14.48 29.73
N PRO A 528 -2.61 -13.22 29.35
CA PRO A 528 -1.33 -12.79 28.76
C PRO A 528 -0.19 -12.67 29.76
N ASP A 529 -0.46 -12.75 31.07
CA ASP A 529 0.58 -12.72 32.11
C ASP A 529 1.43 -14.01 32.15
N TYR A 530 0.96 -15.10 31.52
CA TYR A 530 1.67 -16.37 31.42
C TYR A 530 2.12 -16.61 29.98
N ASP A 531 3.38 -16.97 29.79
CA ASP A 531 3.99 -17.17 28.47
C ASP A 531 3.42 -18.42 27.76
N GLY A 532 2.35 -18.21 26.98
CA GLY A 532 1.71 -19.28 26.21
C GLY A 532 2.51 -19.67 24.97
N LEU A 533 3.41 -18.79 24.50
CA LEU A 533 4.21 -18.99 23.31
C LEU A 533 5.30 -20.06 23.52
N SER A 534 5.94 -20.04 24.70
CA SER A 534 7.00 -20.99 25.06
C SER A 534 6.49 -22.28 25.73
N ALA A 535 5.18 -22.45 25.89
CA ALA A 535 4.57 -23.59 26.57
C ALA A 535 4.31 -24.78 25.63
N LEU A 536 4.19 -26.00 26.18
CA LEU A 536 3.97 -27.24 25.42
C LEU A 536 2.50 -27.68 25.49
N TRP A 537 1.80 -27.46 24.37
CA TRP A 537 0.36 -27.73 24.22
C TRP A 537 0.03 -29.05 23.53
N HIS A 538 1.01 -29.90 23.25
CA HIS A 538 0.74 -31.27 22.79
C HIS A 538 0.38 -32.17 23.97
N LEU A 539 -0.35 -33.25 23.67
CA LEU A 539 -0.83 -34.21 24.66
C LEU A 539 0.35 -34.98 25.26
N GLN A 540 0.22 -35.41 26.52
CA GLN A 540 1.17 -36.37 27.12
C GLN A 540 0.59 -37.79 27.11
N SER A 541 1.47 -38.79 27.22
CA SER A 541 1.07 -40.20 27.29
C SER A 541 -0.01 -40.43 28.35
N GLY A 542 -1.10 -41.09 27.96
CA GLY A 542 -2.25 -41.37 28.82
C GLY A 542 -3.33 -40.29 28.82
N SER A 543 -3.17 -39.24 28.00
CA SER A 543 -4.23 -38.29 27.71
C SER A 543 -5.51 -39.00 27.23
N PRO A 544 -6.69 -38.62 27.72
CA PRO A 544 -7.97 -39.13 27.23
C PRO A 544 -8.38 -38.55 25.87
N CYS A 545 -7.62 -37.58 25.35
CA CYS A 545 -7.84 -36.98 24.02
C CYS A 545 -7.12 -37.75 22.90
N ILE A 546 -6.24 -38.69 23.26
CA ILE A 546 -5.56 -39.57 22.30
C ILE A 546 -6.57 -40.56 21.70
N ASP A 547 -6.55 -40.74 20.38
CA ASP A 547 -7.43 -41.64 19.63
C ASP A 547 -8.94 -41.37 19.92
N ALA A 548 -9.32 -40.14 20.27
CA ALA A 548 -10.66 -39.79 20.72
C ALA A 548 -11.47 -38.99 19.70
N GLY A 549 -10.83 -38.51 18.63
CA GLY A 549 -11.42 -37.72 17.57
C GLY A 549 -12.34 -38.53 16.63
N HIS A 550 -12.73 -37.90 15.53
CA HIS A 550 -13.69 -38.49 14.60
C HIS A 550 -13.18 -39.83 14.00
N PRO A 551 -13.98 -40.92 14.03
CA PRO A 551 -13.55 -42.26 13.62
C PRO A 551 -13.46 -42.51 12.10
N SER A 552 -13.56 -41.45 11.29
CA SER A 552 -13.52 -41.60 9.83
C SER A 552 -12.09 -41.44 9.38
N SER A 553 -11.64 -42.32 8.48
CA SER A 553 -10.27 -42.31 7.97
C SER A 553 -9.85 -40.99 7.32
N SER A 554 -10.81 -40.17 6.89
CA SER A 554 -10.58 -38.81 6.38
C SER A 554 -10.01 -37.83 7.42
N TYR A 555 -10.10 -38.17 8.71
CA TYR A 555 -9.59 -37.34 9.81
C TYR A 555 -8.38 -37.96 10.50
N ASN A 556 -7.94 -39.14 10.08
CA ASN A 556 -6.84 -39.85 10.73
C ASN A 556 -5.60 -38.97 10.90
N ASP A 557 -4.81 -39.27 11.92
CA ASP A 557 -3.49 -38.67 12.10
C ASP A 557 -2.55 -39.11 10.98
N VAL A 558 -1.51 -38.32 10.76
CA VAL A 558 -0.43 -38.67 9.84
C VAL A 558 0.26 -39.94 10.35
N GLU A 559 0.48 -40.91 9.46
CA GLU A 559 1.13 -42.17 9.82
C GLU A 559 2.64 -41.95 9.99
N ASP A 560 3.19 -42.50 11.07
CA ASP A 560 4.64 -42.53 11.29
C ASP A 560 5.31 -43.45 10.25
N PRO A 561 6.19 -42.92 9.37
CA PRO A 561 6.90 -43.74 8.39
C PRO A 561 7.81 -44.80 9.01
N GLU A 562 8.31 -44.57 10.24
CA GLU A 562 9.18 -45.49 10.97
C GLU A 562 8.39 -46.52 11.79
N ASN A 563 7.12 -46.25 12.09
CA ASN A 563 6.24 -47.14 12.85
C ASN A 563 4.81 -47.23 12.28
N PRO A 564 4.60 -47.94 11.16
CA PRO A 564 3.30 -48.03 10.49
C PRO A 564 2.15 -48.50 11.39
N GLY A 565 0.98 -47.86 11.23
CA GLY A 565 -0.22 -48.06 12.05
C GLY A 565 -0.30 -47.20 13.31
N TYR A 566 0.73 -46.40 13.59
CA TYR A 566 0.77 -45.43 14.68
C TYR A 566 0.90 -44.01 14.14
N ALA A 567 0.38 -43.04 14.90
CA ALA A 567 0.48 -41.62 14.55
C ALA A 567 1.93 -41.13 14.61
N LEU A 568 2.29 -40.21 13.71
CA LEU A 568 3.54 -39.47 13.71
C LEU A 568 3.55 -38.50 14.90
N TYR A 569 4.62 -38.51 15.68
CA TYR A 569 4.80 -37.56 16.78
C TYR A 569 4.73 -36.10 16.26
N PRO A 570 4.07 -35.14 16.96
CA PRO A 570 3.58 -35.19 18.35
C PRO A 570 2.18 -35.77 18.57
N ALA A 571 1.46 -36.19 17.52
CA ALA A 571 0.29 -37.05 17.71
C ALA A 571 0.72 -38.40 18.30
N MET A 572 -0.18 -39.09 19.00
CA MET A 572 0.13 -40.32 19.70
C MET A 572 -0.94 -41.38 19.47
N GLY A 573 -0.62 -42.62 19.81
CA GLY A 573 -1.58 -43.71 19.70
C GLY A 573 -1.68 -44.27 18.28
N THR A 574 -2.88 -44.68 17.89
CA THR A 574 -3.12 -45.27 16.56
C THR A 574 -3.29 -44.18 15.50
N LEU A 575 -3.73 -44.52 14.30
CA LEU A 575 -4.05 -43.52 13.27
C LEU A 575 -5.38 -42.79 13.53
N LEU A 576 -6.12 -43.15 14.58
CA LEU A 576 -7.38 -42.50 14.89
C LEU A 576 -7.08 -41.11 15.44
N ASN A 577 -7.67 -40.09 14.81
CA ASN A 577 -7.45 -38.68 15.13
C ASN A 577 -7.37 -38.39 16.65
N ASP A 578 -6.27 -37.78 17.07
CA ASP A 578 -6.14 -37.11 18.35
C ASP A 578 -6.94 -35.81 18.36
N MET A 579 -7.64 -35.51 19.45
CA MET A 579 -8.27 -34.18 19.56
C MET A 579 -7.19 -33.10 19.77
N GLY A 580 -7.37 -31.94 19.14
CA GLY A 580 -6.53 -30.75 19.32
C GLY A 580 -5.58 -30.44 18.15
N ALA A 581 -4.73 -29.42 18.34
CA ALA A 581 -3.82 -28.83 17.34
C ALA A 581 -2.93 -29.84 16.59
N PHE A 582 -2.60 -30.95 17.24
CA PHE A 582 -1.70 -31.96 16.70
C PHE A 582 -2.44 -33.15 16.08
N GLY A 583 -3.77 -33.11 16.03
CA GLY A 583 -4.58 -34.14 15.40
C GLY A 583 -4.76 -33.97 13.90
N GLY A 584 -5.09 -35.06 13.22
CA GLY A 584 -5.40 -35.13 11.80
C GLY A 584 -4.19 -35.03 10.88
N GLN A 585 -4.45 -34.73 9.61
CA GLN A 585 -3.40 -34.67 8.59
C GLN A 585 -2.61 -33.36 8.61
N GLY A 586 -3.16 -32.30 9.20
CA GLY A 586 -2.63 -30.93 9.07
C GLY A 586 -1.36 -30.62 9.88
N PHE A 587 -1.06 -31.39 10.92
CA PHE A 587 0.07 -31.04 11.80
C PHE A 587 1.44 -31.40 11.21
N ALA A 588 1.52 -32.23 10.16
CA ALA A 588 2.80 -32.61 9.56
C ALA A 588 3.59 -31.42 8.98
N ASP A 589 2.90 -30.32 8.68
CA ASP A 589 3.48 -29.09 8.13
C ASP A 589 3.83 -28.06 9.22
N PHE A 590 3.74 -28.41 10.51
CA PHE A 590 3.99 -27.51 11.64
C PHE A 590 5.50 -27.26 11.81
N VAL A 591 5.96 -26.08 11.36
CA VAL A 591 7.39 -25.71 11.43
C VAL A 591 7.84 -25.43 12.89
N GLY A 592 8.87 -26.14 13.35
CA GLY A 592 9.55 -25.89 14.63
C GLY A 592 9.33 -26.90 15.76
N ILE A 593 8.84 -28.10 15.43
CA ILE A 593 8.79 -29.24 16.35
C ILE A 593 9.83 -30.26 15.89
N GLU A 594 11.03 -30.19 16.46
CA GLU A 594 12.01 -31.27 16.32
C GLU A 594 11.76 -32.37 17.36
N ASP A 595 12.29 -33.56 17.03
CA ASP A 595 11.98 -34.90 17.55
C ASP A 595 12.37 -35.16 19.03
N ASP A 596 12.62 -34.15 19.87
CA ASP A 596 13.31 -34.37 21.15
C ASP A 596 12.92 -33.42 22.29
N ASP A 597 11.62 -33.14 22.46
CA ASP A 597 11.10 -32.32 23.59
C ASP A 597 11.59 -30.86 23.62
N GLN A 598 12.29 -30.42 22.57
CA GLN A 598 12.70 -29.06 22.38
C GLN A 598 11.75 -28.45 21.35
N ILE A 599 10.88 -27.55 21.81
CA ILE A 599 10.38 -26.49 20.92
C ILE A 599 11.64 -25.87 20.34
N ASN A 600 11.67 -25.53 19.04
CA ASN A 600 12.58 -24.49 18.59
C ASN A 600 12.36 -23.31 19.54
N GLU A 601 13.24 -23.14 20.53
CA GLU A 601 13.23 -21.94 21.34
C GLU A 601 13.26 -20.84 20.32
N LEU A 602 12.20 -20.05 20.29
CA LEU A 602 12.19 -18.82 19.55
C LEU A 602 13.45 -18.09 19.98
N ILE A 603 14.47 -18.07 19.13
CA ILE A 603 15.67 -17.27 19.33
C ILE A 603 15.23 -15.84 19.04
N ILE A 604 14.44 -15.29 19.96
CA ILE A 604 14.16 -13.87 20.03
C ILE A 604 15.50 -13.24 20.35
N GLN A 605 16.20 -12.73 19.34
CA GLN A 605 17.47 -12.08 19.60
C GLN A 605 17.25 -10.96 20.63
N ASN A 606 18.20 -10.82 21.55
CA ASN A 606 18.12 -9.75 22.54
C ASN A 606 18.16 -8.41 21.79
N ARG A 607 17.17 -7.53 21.98
CA ARG A 607 17.11 -6.22 21.31
C ARG A 607 17.01 -5.08 22.31
N ILE A 608 17.48 -3.92 21.87
CA ILE A 608 17.38 -2.65 22.58
C ILE A 608 16.59 -1.70 21.69
N ASN A 609 15.37 -1.38 22.10
CA ASN A 609 14.49 -0.45 21.39
C ASN A 609 14.51 0.87 22.13
N VAL A 610 14.55 1.99 21.40
CA VAL A 610 14.78 3.32 21.99
C VAL A 610 13.87 4.34 21.35
N TYR A 611 12.97 4.94 22.12
CA TYR A 611 12.04 5.93 21.60
C TYR A 611 11.68 7.04 22.62
N PRO A 612 11.64 8.32 22.18
CA PRO A 612 12.01 8.80 20.85
C PRO A 612 13.51 8.64 20.58
N ASN A 613 13.89 8.52 19.30
CA ASN A 613 15.28 8.55 18.84
C ASN A 613 15.30 9.15 17.42
N PRO A 614 15.82 10.38 17.21
CA PRO A 614 16.51 11.24 18.18
C PRO A 614 15.62 11.73 19.33
N PHE A 615 16.21 12.05 20.50
CA PHE A 615 15.47 12.61 21.63
C PHE A 615 16.12 13.86 22.20
N ASN A 616 15.31 14.74 22.80
CA ASN A 616 15.78 15.98 23.44
C ASN A 616 15.83 15.88 24.97
N ALA A 617 14.80 15.34 25.63
CA ALA A 617 14.64 15.36 27.08
C ALA A 617 14.89 13.98 27.70
N SER A 618 14.19 12.97 27.22
CA SER A 618 14.36 11.58 27.63
C SER A 618 13.95 10.65 26.51
N SER A 619 14.53 9.45 26.53
CA SER A 619 14.10 8.33 25.70
C SER A 619 13.78 7.15 26.60
N GLN A 620 12.71 6.45 26.24
CA GLN A 620 12.32 5.18 26.81
C GLN A 620 13.13 4.09 26.11
N ILE A 621 13.63 3.14 26.90
CA ILE A 621 14.42 2.02 26.40
C ILE A 621 13.64 0.76 26.71
N SER A 622 13.16 0.07 25.68
CA SER A 622 12.53 -1.23 25.82
C SER A 622 13.54 -2.34 25.53
N LEU A 623 13.59 -3.36 26.37
CA LEU A 623 14.44 -4.52 26.17
C LEU A 623 13.59 -5.74 25.83
N GLN A 624 13.86 -6.33 24.67
CA GLN A 624 13.37 -7.65 24.31
C GLN A 624 14.50 -8.64 24.55
N LEU A 625 14.29 -9.63 25.41
CA LEU A 625 15.30 -10.64 25.74
C LEU A 625 14.76 -12.03 25.35
N ASN A 626 15.65 -12.94 24.92
CA ASN A 626 15.31 -14.35 24.76
C ASN A 626 14.90 -15.00 26.10
N SER A 627 14.28 -16.18 26.03
CA SER A 627 13.80 -16.96 27.18
C SER A 627 14.87 -17.21 28.23
N ASP A 628 16.11 -17.49 27.81
CA ASP A 628 17.25 -17.77 28.69
C ASP A 628 17.74 -16.52 29.43
N ASP A 629 17.98 -15.44 28.70
CA ASP A 629 18.51 -14.19 29.22
C ASP A 629 17.49 -13.41 30.05
N LYS A 630 16.17 -13.60 29.82
CA LYS A 630 15.11 -13.06 30.70
C LYS A 630 15.27 -13.49 32.16
N LYS A 631 15.80 -14.71 32.40
CA LYS A 631 15.95 -15.28 33.75
C LYS A 631 17.33 -14.99 34.36
N LEU A 632 18.21 -14.33 33.62
CA LEU A 632 19.59 -14.12 34.00
C LEU A 632 19.90 -12.63 34.21
N PRO A 633 20.92 -12.29 35.02
CA PRO A 633 21.35 -10.91 35.17
C PRO A 633 21.88 -10.33 33.85
N VAL A 634 21.45 -9.11 33.50
CA VAL A 634 21.95 -8.37 32.33
C VAL A 634 22.47 -6.99 32.73
N THR A 635 23.34 -6.43 31.90
CA THR A 635 23.95 -5.10 32.09
C THR A 635 23.62 -4.22 30.89
N LEU A 636 23.14 -3.00 31.14
CA LEU A 636 22.85 -2.01 30.10
C LEU A 636 23.61 -0.72 30.40
N GLY A 637 24.53 -0.36 29.50
CA GLY A 637 25.31 0.87 29.60
C GLY A 637 25.16 1.77 28.37
N VAL A 638 25.30 3.07 28.57
CA VAL A 638 25.37 4.09 27.52
C VAL A 638 26.83 4.45 27.31
N TYR A 639 27.30 4.41 26.06
CA TYR A 639 28.68 4.67 25.69
C TYR A 639 28.75 5.79 24.64
N ASN A 640 29.81 6.61 24.71
CA ASN A 640 30.07 7.59 23.66
C ASN A 640 30.78 6.93 22.45
N VAL A 641 30.96 7.69 21.36
CA VAL A 641 31.65 7.22 20.14
C VAL A 641 33.11 6.79 20.36
N LYS A 642 33.72 7.08 21.51
CA LYS A 642 35.06 6.61 21.90
C LYS A 642 35.03 5.33 22.74
N GLY A 643 33.85 4.72 22.92
CA GLY A 643 33.65 3.54 23.76
C GLY A 643 33.75 3.81 25.26
N GLN A 644 33.69 5.07 25.71
CA GLN A 644 33.72 5.40 27.13
C GLN A 644 32.31 5.32 27.72
N LEU A 645 32.18 4.67 28.88
CA LEU A 645 30.93 4.57 29.62
C LEU A 645 30.48 5.96 30.11
N VAL A 646 29.27 6.34 29.74
CA VAL A 646 28.61 7.60 30.09
C VAL A 646 27.63 7.38 31.23
N LYS A 647 26.79 6.35 31.12
CA LYS A 647 25.73 6.04 32.08
C LYS A 647 25.55 4.53 32.21
N THR A 648 25.38 4.04 33.42
CA THR A 648 24.90 2.68 33.68
C THR A 648 23.40 2.77 33.94
N ILE A 649 22.60 2.05 33.15
CA ILE A 649 21.14 1.99 33.28
C ILE A 649 20.78 0.75 34.09
N LEU A 650 21.36 -0.39 33.74
CA LEU A 650 21.27 -1.63 34.51
C LEU A 650 22.67 -2.17 34.77
N ASP A 651 22.86 -2.72 35.97
CA ASP A 651 24.10 -3.35 36.39
C ASP A 651 23.77 -4.73 36.95
N ASN A 652 24.12 -5.77 36.21
CA ASN A 652 23.97 -7.18 36.62
C ASN A 652 22.62 -7.47 37.28
N SER A 653 21.52 -7.09 36.61
CA SER A 653 20.17 -7.10 37.17
C SER A 653 19.27 -8.07 36.40
N ILE A 654 18.45 -8.85 37.12
CA ILE A 654 17.36 -9.62 36.51
C ILE A 654 16.19 -8.66 36.31
N ILE A 655 15.69 -8.60 35.07
CA ILE A 655 14.66 -7.62 34.68
C ILE A 655 13.29 -8.28 34.73
N ASN A 656 12.39 -7.71 35.53
CA ASN A 656 10.98 -8.11 35.55
C ASN A 656 10.08 -7.15 34.72
N GLU A 657 10.55 -5.94 34.40
CA GLU A 657 9.83 -4.92 33.61
C GLU A 657 10.66 -4.51 32.39
N GLN A 658 10.08 -4.54 31.19
CA GLN A 658 10.83 -4.30 29.93
C GLN A 658 11.19 -2.84 29.66
N ILE A 659 10.67 -1.89 30.45
CA ILE A 659 10.74 -0.45 30.18
C ILE A 659 11.72 0.27 31.10
N LEU A 660 12.77 0.83 30.52
CA LEU A 660 13.82 1.64 31.18
C LEU A 660 13.81 3.07 30.61
N ASN A 661 14.55 3.98 31.22
CA ASN A 661 14.62 5.37 30.76
C ASN A 661 16.05 5.91 30.78
N TRP A 662 16.40 6.69 29.76
CA TRP A 662 17.59 7.54 29.76
C TRP A 662 17.22 9.00 29.45
N ASN A 663 17.53 9.89 30.39
CA ASN A 663 17.26 11.33 30.31
C ASN A 663 18.43 12.15 29.74
N GLY A 664 19.37 11.49 29.06
CA GLY A 664 20.56 12.15 28.52
C GLY A 664 21.57 12.58 29.59
N ASN A 665 21.47 12.14 30.84
CA ASN A 665 22.46 12.43 31.88
C ASN A 665 23.49 11.29 32.03
N ASP A 666 24.69 11.64 32.50
CA ASP A 666 25.75 10.70 32.86
C ASP A 666 25.55 10.09 34.27
N ASN A 667 26.48 9.22 34.68
CA ASN A 667 26.47 8.61 36.03
C ASN A 667 26.59 9.61 37.18
N THR A 668 27.07 10.83 36.92
CA THR A 668 27.19 11.91 37.93
C THR A 668 25.99 12.85 37.96
N GLY A 669 24.99 12.63 37.08
CA GLY A 669 23.80 13.45 36.96
C GLY A 669 23.96 14.69 36.07
N ASN A 670 25.11 14.85 35.40
CA ASN A 670 25.33 15.95 34.46
C ASN A 670 24.75 15.61 33.09
N ARG A 671 24.23 16.61 32.38
CA ARG A 671 23.71 16.45 31.01
C ARG A 671 24.85 16.09 30.06
N ALA A 672 24.71 14.99 29.35
CA ALA A 672 25.62 14.59 28.28
C ALA A 672 25.53 15.57 27.10
N ALA A 673 26.59 15.67 26.30
CA ALA A 673 26.61 16.54 25.14
C ALA A 673 25.66 16.03 24.05
N SER A 674 25.09 16.90 23.22
CA SER A 674 24.38 16.47 22.03
C SER A 674 25.31 15.68 21.12
N GLY A 675 24.84 14.57 20.56
CA GLY A 675 25.65 13.69 19.73
C GLY A 675 25.16 12.25 19.72
N ILE A 676 25.96 11.39 19.10
CA ILE A 676 25.70 9.96 18.97
C ILE A 676 26.24 9.22 20.20
N TYR A 677 25.41 8.32 20.72
CA TYR A 677 25.72 7.39 21.79
C TYR A 677 25.33 5.97 21.37
N PHE A 678 25.86 4.98 22.07
CA PHE A 678 25.53 3.58 21.88
C PHE A 678 25.05 2.99 23.20
N LEU A 679 23.84 2.44 23.20
CA LEU A 679 23.41 1.54 24.24
C LEU A 679 24.05 0.19 24.00
N LYS A 680 24.69 -0.38 25.02
CA LYS A 680 25.26 -1.71 25.01
C LYS A 680 24.57 -2.56 26.06
N LEU A 681 23.83 -3.56 25.60
CA LEU A 681 23.24 -4.60 26.41
C LEU A 681 24.19 -5.80 26.43
N GLU A 682 24.67 -6.16 27.60
CA GLU A 682 25.48 -7.35 27.83
C GLU A 682 24.62 -8.37 28.59
N THR A 683 24.46 -9.53 27.98
CA THR A 683 23.78 -10.70 28.56
C THR A 683 24.80 -11.83 28.71
N ASN A 684 24.39 -12.98 29.26
CA ASN A 684 25.31 -14.11 29.39
C ASN A 684 25.67 -14.71 28.01
N SER A 685 24.74 -14.63 27.05
CA SER A 685 24.88 -15.22 25.71
C SER A 685 25.37 -14.23 24.66
N THR A 686 24.95 -12.97 24.74
CA THR A 686 25.13 -11.99 23.66
C THR A 686 25.49 -10.58 24.15
N THR A 687 26.08 -9.81 23.24
CA THR A 687 26.24 -8.35 23.39
C THR A 687 25.51 -7.66 22.26
N ASN A 688 24.57 -6.78 22.61
CA ASN A 688 23.76 -6.01 21.65
C ASN A 688 24.09 -4.53 21.73
N LEU A 689 24.12 -3.86 20.57
CA LEU A 689 24.42 -2.44 20.45
C LEU A 689 23.29 -1.71 19.71
N LYS A 690 22.77 -0.62 20.28
CA LYS A 690 21.82 0.27 19.60
C LYS A 690 22.33 1.70 19.59
N LYS A 691 22.38 2.31 18.41
CA LYS A 691 22.74 3.72 18.20
C LYS A 691 21.60 4.62 18.67
N VAL A 692 21.93 5.65 19.45
CA VAL A 692 20.98 6.63 19.97
C VAL A 692 21.50 8.05 19.76
N MET A 693 20.64 8.96 19.33
CA MET A 693 20.98 10.36 19.11
C MET A 693 20.33 11.27 20.16
N LEU A 694 21.16 11.96 20.94
CA LEU A 694 20.73 13.01 21.87
C LEU A 694 20.87 14.38 21.19
N ILE A 695 19.75 15.08 21.05
CA ILE A 695 19.68 16.45 20.55
C ILE A 695 19.35 17.42 21.70
N LYS A 696 19.66 18.71 21.53
CA LYS A 696 19.49 19.71 22.59
C LYS A 696 18.18 20.46 22.48
#